data_AF-A0A7L3P9D4-F1
#
_entry.id   AF-A0A7L3P9D4-F1
#
_cell.length_a   1.000
_cell.length_b   1.000
_cell.length_c   1.000
_cell.angle_alpha   90.00
_cell.angle_beta   90.00
_cell.angle_gamma   90.00
#
_symmetry.space_group_name_H-M   'P 1'
#
loop_
_entity.id
_entity.type
_entity.pdbx_description
1 polymer ?
#
loop_
_entity_poly.entity_id
_entity_poly.type
_entity_poly.pdbx_seq_one_letter_code
_entity_poly.pdbx_strand_id
1 'polypeptide(L)'
;IAEKDKQIKQMEDSLGNEHANLTSKEEELKVLQNMNLSLKSEVQKLQALTNEQAAAAHELERMQKSIHIKDDKIRSLEDQLREELAQISNTKEEFKALKDQNTTLQAEVPKLQTLLSEQRLTLSPNTHSCFLSMRERDDKIKTVEELLEAGLIQVANKEEELKALRTENSSLRKELQSLQIQQSEQVSFQSLVEELQKVIHEKDGKIKSVEELLQAEVLKVASKEKTVQALTQEIEALKEEVGNSKLEMEKQVSVTSQVKELQTLLKGKEKQVKTMEALLEEKEKEIVKKGECLQGQKDTIAQLTSKVQELEQQNLQQLQQVPPASQIQDLESLLKGEEEQIKKLKAALEEKEREIANQVKQLQEVQKENESFKAQIQELKQENCKQASLAVQSEELLQVVAGKEKEIASLQNELASQRNAFEQQRKKNNDLREKNWEAMEALASTEKLLQDKVNKTAKEKQQHLEAAEVETRELLQKLFPKVSLPSNVSHSEWICGFEKMAKEYLREASGSEDVKAMEQKLKEAEEMHVLLQLECEKYKSVLAETEGILQRLQRSVEEEESKWKIKVEESQKELKQMKTSVTSLEHEVQRLKEEIKEVETLKKEREHLESELEKAEIERSTYVSEVRELKDLLTELQKKLDDSYSEAVRQNEELNLLKTQLNETLSKLKVDQNERQKVAGDLPKAQESLAALEREIGKVFGDANVIENSDVCTEAELTDKRLNVAVNLNQDVGHLKKLLVSISQMLSKG
;
A
#
# COMPACT_ATOMS: atom_id res chain seq x y z
N ILE A 1 -2.33 -11.88 69.16
CA ILE A 1 -1.64 -11.02 68.17
C ILE A 1 -0.86 -11.92 67.21
N ALA A 2 0.18 -12.62 67.66
CA ALA A 2 0.94 -13.58 66.84
C ALA A 2 0.09 -14.60 66.04
N GLU A 3 -0.96 -15.18 66.63
CA GLU A 3 -1.86 -16.10 65.90
C GLU A 3 -2.65 -15.41 64.79
N LYS A 4 -3.06 -14.15 65.00
CA LYS A 4 -3.71 -13.34 63.97
C LYS A 4 -2.73 -12.91 62.87
N ASP A 5 -1.50 -12.58 63.22
CA ASP A 5 -0.46 -12.25 62.23
C ASP A 5 -0.12 -13.46 61.35
N LYS A 6 -0.10 -14.66 61.94
CA LYS A 6 0.07 -15.92 61.20
C LYS A 6 -1.10 -16.19 60.24
N GLN A 7 -2.34 -15.93 60.68
CA GLN A 7 -3.53 -16.05 59.81
C GLN A 7 -3.55 -15.00 58.69
N ILE A 8 -3.13 -13.77 58.97
CA ILE A 8 -3.00 -12.71 57.96
C ILE A 8 -1.95 -13.11 56.92
N LYS A 9 -0.78 -13.58 57.35
CA LYS A 9 0.27 -14.03 56.44
C LYS A 9 -0.15 -15.22 55.58
N GLN A 10 -0.88 -16.19 56.13
CA GLN A 10 -1.47 -17.28 55.34
C GLN A 10 -2.52 -16.78 54.33
N MET A 11 -3.31 -15.76 54.68
CA MET A 11 -4.24 -15.13 53.74
C MET A 11 -3.50 -14.38 52.63
N GLU A 12 -2.44 -13.64 52.95
CA GLU A 12 -1.60 -12.93 52.00
C GLU A 12 -0.90 -13.90 51.04
N ASP A 13 -0.35 -15.00 51.54
CA ASP A 13 0.27 -16.04 50.73
C ASP A 13 -0.77 -16.74 49.82
N SER A 14 -1.99 -16.97 50.32
CA SER A 14 -3.09 -17.54 49.53
C SER A 14 -3.57 -16.59 48.43
N LEU A 15 -3.69 -15.29 48.74
CA LEU A 15 -4.02 -14.23 47.77
C LEU A 15 -2.92 -14.08 46.71
N GLY A 16 -1.65 -14.16 47.12
CA GLY A 16 -0.52 -14.14 46.19
C GLY A 16 -0.56 -15.31 45.20
N ASN A 17 -0.89 -16.51 45.67
CA ASN A 17 -1.09 -17.68 44.81
C ASN A 17 -2.31 -17.55 43.88
N GLU A 18 -3.43 -16.98 44.36
CA GLU A 18 -4.60 -16.72 43.50
C GLU A 18 -4.28 -15.68 42.42
N HIS A 19 -3.56 -14.62 42.75
CA HIS A 19 -3.11 -13.63 41.77
C HIS A 19 -2.17 -14.26 40.73
N ALA A 20 -1.20 -15.07 41.14
CA ALA A 20 -0.32 -15.77 40.21
C ALA A 20 -1.10 -16.72 39.27
N ASN A 21 -2.10 -17.45 39.81
CA ASN A 21 -2.97 -18.29 39.00
C ASN A 21 -3.86 -17.50 38.03
N LEU A 22 -4.34 -16.32 38.43
CA LEU A 22 -5.12 -15.44 37.57
C LEU A 22 -4.27 -14.90 36.42
N THR A 23 -3.04 -14.44 36.71
CA THR A 23 -2.09 -13.99 35.68
C THR A 23 -1.75 -15.11 34.70
N SER A 24 -1.51 -16.33 35.19
CA SER A 24 -1.29 -17.50 34.33
C SER A 24 -2.48 -17.82 33.43
N LYS A 25 -3.72 -17.72 33.94
CA LYS A 25 -4.94 -17.92 33.15
C LYS A 25 -5.15 -16.82 32.12
N GLU A 26 -4.78 -15.59 32.44
CA GLU A 26 -4.86 -14.43 31.55
C GLU A 26 -3.88 -14.58 30.38
N GLU A 27 -2.67 -15.08 30.64
CA GLU A 27 -1.69 -15.46 29.62
C GLU A 27 -2.18 -16.61 28.72
N GLU A 28 -2.76 -17.67 29.29
CA GLU A 28 -3.39 -18.76 28.53
C GLU A 28 -4.53 -18.25 27.64
N LEU A 29 -5.36 -17.34 28.14
CA LEU A 29 -6.47 -16.75 27.39
C LEU A 29 -5.96 -15.89 26.23
N LYS A 30 -4.86 -15.16 26.43
CA LYS A 30 -4.19 -14.38 25.38
C LYS A 30 -3.60 -15.28 24.28
N VAL A 31 -3.02 -16.42 24.66
CA VAL A 31 -2.55 -17.44 23.69
C VAL A 31 -3.72 -18.03 22.89
N LEU A 32 -4.82 -18.37 23.55
CA LEU A 32 -6.02 -18.88 22.89
C LEU A 32 -6.64 -17.85 21.95
N GLN A 33 -6.66 -16.57 22.33
CA GLN A 33 -7.16 -15.48 21.49
C GLN A 33 -6.30 -15.30 20.22
N ASN A 34 -4.97 -15.36 20.36
CA ASN A 34 -4.05 -15.34 19.22
C ASN A 34 -4.25 -16.54 18.29
N MET A 35 -4.43 -17.74 18.86
CA MET A 35 -4.72 -18.95 18.07
C MET A 35 -6.07 -18.85 17.35
N ASN A 36 -7.08 -18.25 17.98
CA ASN A 36 -8.38 -18.00 17.37
C ASN A 36 -8.29 -17.01 16.20
N LEU A 37 -7.52 -15.93 16.34
CA LEU A 37 -7.24 -15.00 15.24
C LEU A 37 -6.53 -15.69 14.07
N SER A 38 -5.54 -16.54 14.36
CA SER A 38 -4.85 -17.33 13.34
C SER A 38 -5.82 -18.28 12.62
N LEU A 39 -6.64 -19.02 13.36
CA LEU A 39 -7.66 -19.92 12.78
C LEU A 39 -8.69 -19.15 11.95
N LYS A 40 -9.12 -17.97 12.39
CA LYS A 40 -10.04 -17.11 11.63
C LYS A 40 -9.43 -16.66 10.32
N SER A 41 -8.14 -16.32 10.30
CA SER A 41 -7.41 -15.98 9.07
C SER A 41 -7.32 -17.17 8.11
N GLU A 42 -7.10 -18.37 8.65
CA GLU A 42 -6.99 -19.59 7.85
C GLU A 42 -8.35 -20.01 7.27
N VAL A 43 -9.43 -19.89 8.04
CA VAL A 43 -10.80 -20.09 7.56
C VAL A 43 -11.15 -19.09 6.45
N GLN A 44 -10.72 -17.83 6.56
CA GLN A 44 -10.92 -16.83 5.49
C GLN A 44 -10.15 -17.18 4.22
N LYS A 45 -8.92 -17.70 4.33
CA LYS A 45 -8.17 -18.18 3.16
C LYS A 45 -8.85 -19.38 2.51
N LEU A 46 -9.31 -20.36 3.29
CA LEU A 46 -10.04 -21.52 2.77
C LEU A 46 -11.37 -21.12 2.11
N GLN A 47 -12.07 -20.13 2.67
CA GLN A 47 -13.28 -19.55 2.06
C GLN A 47 -12.96 -18.90 0.71
N ALA A 48 -11.87 -18.13 0.62
CA ALA A 48 -11.44 -17.51 -0.64
C ALA A 48 -11.09 -18.57 -1.69
N LEU A 49 -10.34 -19.60 -1.30
CA LEU A 49 -9.95 -20.70 -2.19
C LEU A 49 -11.16 -21.50 -2.69
N THR A 50 -12.16 -21.71 -1.84
CA THR A 50 -13.42 -22.37 -2.21
C THR A 50 -14.22 -21.55 -3.21
N ASN A 51 -14.27 -20.22 -3.03
CA ASN A 51 -14.94 -19.31 -3.96
C ASN A 51 -14.21 -19.27 -5.32
N GLU A 52 -12.89 -19.28 -5.32
CA GLU A 52 -12.06 -19.32 -6.52
C GLU A 52 -12.25 -20.65 -7.28
N GLN A 53 -12.33 -21.77 -6.55
CA GLN A 53 -12.65 -23.07 -7.13
C GLN A 53 -14.07 -23.13 -7.71
N ALA A 54 -15.05 -22.49 -7.09
CA ALA A 54 -16.41 -22.37 -7.61
C ALA A 54 -16.46 -21.50 -8.88
N ALA A 55 -15.71 -20.40 -8.92
CA ALA A 55 -15.58 -19.56 -10.11
C ALA A 55 -14.93 -20.33 -11.28
N ALA A 56 -13.84 -21.05 -11.02
CA ALA A 56 -13.19 -21.90 -12.02
C ALA A 56 -14.11 -23.01 -12.55
N ALA A 57 -14.95 -23.60 -11.69
CA ALA A 57 -15.94 -24.60 -12.10
C ALA A 57 -17.02 -24.00 -13.02
N HIS A 58 -17.50 -22.79 -12.73
CA HIS A 58 -18.44 -22.08 -13.61
C HIS A 58 -17.82 -21.70 -14.97
N GLU A 59 -16.54 -21.30 -14.97
CA GLU A 59 -15.77 -21.04 -16.20
C GLU A 59 -15.67 -22.30 -17.07
N LEU A 60 -15.35 -23.45 -16.45
CA LEU A 60 -15.29 -24.75 -17.11
C LEU A 60 -16.65 -25.15 -17.69
N GLU A 61 -17.74 -24.99 -16.94
CA GLU A 61 -19.08 -25.29 -17.43
C GLU A 61 -19.47 -24.39 -18.62
N ARG A 62 -19.09 -23.11 -18.59
CA ARG A 62 -19.29 -22.18 -19.71
C ARG A 62 -18.47 -22.59 -20.94
N MET A 63 -17.21 -22.97 -20.76
CA MET A 63 -16.37 -23.49 -21.85
C MET A 63 -16.96 -24.78 -22.43
N GLN A 64 -17.44 -25.69 -21.59
CA GLN A 64 -18.03 -26.96 -22.01
C GLN A 64 -19.34 -26.75 -22.80
N LYS A 65 -20.19 -25.80 -22.39
CA LYS A 65 -21.37 -25.38 -23.17
C LYS A 65 -20.98 -24.78 -24.52
N SER A 66 -19.94 -23.95 -24.56
CA SER A 66 -19.45 -23.37 -25.83
C SER A 66 -18.89 -24.44 -26.77
N ILE A 67 -18.18 -25.44 -26.26
CA ILE A 67 -17.69 -26.57 -27.05
C ILE A 67 -18.87 -27.35 -27.62
N HIS A 68 -19.89 -27.65 -26.82
CA HIS A 68 -21.07 -28.39 -27.30
C HIS A 68 -21.78 -27.67 -28.45
N ILE A 69 -21.97 -26.35 -28.33
CA ILE A 69 -22.55 -25.52 -29.40
C ILE A 69 -21.69 -25.56 -30.67
N LYS A 70 -20.35 -25.54 -30.53
CA LYS A 70 -19.44 -25.65 -31.67
C LYS A 70 -19.50 -27.03 -32.32
N ASP A 71 -19.57 -28.10 -31.52
CA ASP A 71 -19.70 -29.47 -32.03
C ASP A 71 -21.03 -29.68 -32.76
N ASP A 72 -22.13 -29.12 -32.26
CA ASP A 72 -23.43 -29.13 -32.95
C ASP A 72 -23.38 -28.37 -34.27
N LYS A 73 -22.68 -27.23 -34.31
CA LYS A 73 -22.46 -26.45 -35.54
C LYS A 73 -21.64 -27.24 -36.55
N ILE A 74 -20.56 -27.90 -36.10
CA ILE A 74 -19.72 -28.76 -36.95
C ILE A 74 -20.57 -29.89 -37.52
N ARG A 75 -21.37 -30.57 -36.69
CA ARG A 75 -22.26 -31.65 -37.14
C ARG A 75 -23.25 -31.18 -38.20
N SER A 76 -23.86 -30.01 -37.99
CA SER A 76 -24.77 -29.43 -38.98
C SER A 76 -24.08 -29.10 -40.32
N LEU A 77 -22.83 -28.64 -40.29
CA LEU A 77 -22.04 -28.38 -41.50
C LEU A 77 -21.61 -29.68 -42.18
N GLU A 78 -21.26 -30.71 -41.42
CA GLU A 78 -20.95 -32.04 -41.95
C GLU A 78 -22.16 -32.67 -42.63
N ASP A 79 -23.37 -32.52 -42.05
CA ASP A 79 -24.61 -33.02 -42.64
C ASP A 79 -24.96 -32.25 -43.93
N GLN A 80 -24.81 -30.93 -43.95
CA GLN A 80 -24.96 -30.13 -45.18
C GLN A 80 -23.99 -30.56 -46.28
N LEU A 81 -22.72 -30.82 -45.93
CA LEU A 81 -21.72 -31.27 -46.88
C LEU A 81 -22.06 -32.67 -47.44
N ARG A 82 -22.60 -33.57 -46.61
CA ARG A 82 -23.09 -34.88 -47.07
C ARG A 82 -24.28 -34.76 -48.02
N GLU A 83 -25.21 -33.85 -47.74
CA GLU A 83 -26.36 -33.57 -48.61
C GLU A 83 -25.89 -33.04 -49.97
N GLU A 84 -24.93 -32.11 -50.01
CA GLU A 84 -24.36 -31.61 -51.26
C GLU A 84 -23.62 -32.71 -52.03
N LEU A 85 -22.84 -33.55 -51.35
CA LEU A 85 -22.19 -34.69 -52.00
C LEU A 85 -23.21 -35.68 -52.58
N ALA A 86 -24.35 -35.89 -51.92
CA ALA A 86 -25.44 -36.70 -52.44
C ALA A 86 -26.10 -36.05 -53.68
N GLN A 87 -26.33 -34.73 -53.67
CA GLN A 87 -26.82 -34.00 -54.85
C GLN A 87 -25.84 -34.05 -56.02
N ILE A 88 -24.54 -33.91 -55.77
CA ILE A 88 -23.51 -34.04 -56.81
C ILE A 88 -23.50 -35.47 -57.38
N SER A 89 -23.71 -36.49 -56.54
CA SER A 89 -23.84 -37.87 -57.01
C SER A 89 -25.08 -38.06 -57.90
N ASN A 90 -26.24 -37.54 -57.50
CA ASN A 90 -27.47 -37.63 -58.29
C ASN A 90 -27.32 -36.91 -59.64
N THR A 91 -26.82 -35.67 -59.65
CA THR A 91 -26.61 -34.90 -60.90
C THR A 91 -25.61 -35.59 -61.83
N LYS A 92 -24.59 -36.27 -61.29
CA LYS A 92 -23.67 -37.08 -62.08
C LYS A 92 -24.35 -38.31 -62.70
N GLU A 93 -25.26 -38.96 -61.99
CA GLU A 93 -26.06 -40.07 -62.53
C GLU A 93 -27.05 -39.59 -63.61
N GLU A 94 -27.70 -38.46 -63.41
CA GLU A 94 -28.57 -37.82 -64.42
C GLU A 94 -27.78 -37.45 -65.68
N PHE A 95 -26.58 -36.86 -65.52
CA PHE A 95 -25.72 -36.54 -66.65
C PHE A 95 -25.28 -37.79 -67.42
N LYS A 96 -25.04 -38.90 -66.70
CA LYS A 96 -24.74 -40.20 -67.33
C LYS A 96 -25.95 -40.73 -68.11
N ALA A 97 -27.15 -40.66 -67.55
CA ALA A 97 -28.38 -41.09 -68.23
C ALA A 97 -28.65 -40.27 -69.50
N LEU A 98 -28.47 -38.95 -69.44
CA LEU A 98 -28.59 -38.06 -70.61
C LEU A 98 -27.54 -38.37 -71.67
N LYS A 99 -26.30 -38.67 -71.26
CA LYS A 99 -25.23 -39.08 -72.18
C LYS A 99 -25.59 -40.38 -72.90
N ASP A 100 -26.12 -41.37 -72.19
CA ASP A 100 -26.54 -42.65 -72.75
C ASP A 100 -27.73 -42.48 -73.73
N GLN A 101 -28.70 -41.63 -73.39
CA GLN A 101 -29.78 -41.24 -74.33
C GLN A 101 -29.23 -40.58 -75.60
N ASN A 102 -28.28 -39.67 -75.46
CA ASN A 102 -27.70 -38.97 -76.61
C ASN A 102 -26.96 -39.94 -77.55
N THR A 103 -26.24 -40.93 -77.01
CA THR A 103 -25.63 -41.99 -77.83
C THR A 103 -26.66 -42.88 -78.54
N THR A 104 -27.83 -43.09 -77.93
CA THR A 104 -28.92 -43.89 -78.53
C THR A 104 -29.57 -43.13 -79.70
N LEU A 105 -29.89 -41.85 -79.50
CA LEU A 105 -30.44 -40.99 -80.56
C LEU A 105 -29.47 -40.87 -81.74
N GLN A 106 -28.17 -40.76 -81.47
CA GLN A 106 -27.13 -40.70 -82.49
C GLN A 106 -27.04 -41.98 -83.34
N ALA A 107 -27.47 -43.13 -82.82
CA ALA A 107 -27.56 -44.40 -83.53
C ALA A 107 -28.87 -44.58 -84.33
N GLU A 108 -29.93 -43.83 -84.03
CA GLU A 108 -31.21 -43.88 -84.76
C GLU A 108 -31.23 -43.01 -86.03
N VAL A 109 -30.48 -41.90 -86.03
CA VAL A 109 -30.34 -40.99 -87.19
C VAL A 109 -30.01 -41.72 -88.50
N PRO A 110 -29.02 -42.64 -88.59
CA PRO A 110 -28.73 -43.35 -89.83
C PRO A 110 -29.82 -44.36 -90.25
N LYS A 111 -30.60 -44.92 -89.30
CA LYS A 111 -31.69 -45.86 -89.62
C LYS A 111 -32.86 -45.17 -90.31
N LEU A 112 -33.20 -43.96 -89.88
CA LEU A 112 -34.24 -43.13 -90.51
C LEU A 112 -33.81 -42.64 -91.90
N GLN A 113 -32.51 -42.46 -92.11
CA GLN A 113 -31.92 -42.08 -93.41
C GLN A 113 -32.03 -43.21 -94.45
N THR A 114 -31.97 -44.48 -94.03
CA THR A 114 -32.18 -45.65 -94.89
C THR A 114 -33.65 -45.83 -95.27
N LEU A 115 -34.58 -45.63 -94.32
CA LEU A 115 -36.02 -45.73 -94.55
C LEU A 115 -36.55 -44.68 -95.55
N LEU A 116 -35.99 -43.47 -95.55
CA LEU A 116 -36.31 -42.43 -96.53
C LEU A 116 -35.77 -42.73 -97.94
N SER A 117 -34.81 -43.65 -98.06
CA SER A 117 -34.18 -44.03 -99.34
C SER A 117 -34.95 -45.13 -100.08
N GLU A 118 -35.72 -45.96 -99.36
CA GLU A 118 -36.43 -47.13 -99.90
C GLU A 118 -37.82 -46.79 -100.51
N GLN A 119 -38.41 -45.64 -100.18
CA GLN A 119 -39.78 -45.28 -100.59
C GLN A 119 -39.91 -44.70 -102.02
N ARG A 120 -38.84 -44.69 -102.82
CA ARG A 120 -38.77 -43.94 -104.10
C ARG A 120 -38.98 -44.76 -105.39
N LEU A 121 -39.22 -46.07 -105.30
CA LEU A 121 -39.33 -46.96 -106.48
C LEU A 121 -40.56 -47.85 -106.42
N THR A 122 -41.65 -47.48 -107.10
CA THR A 122 -42.50 -48.35 -107.96
C THR A 122 -43.84 -47.70 -108.32
N LEU A 123 -44.09 -47.44 -109.61
CA LEU A 123 -45.40 -47.09 -110.18
C LEU A 123 -45.41 -47.31 -111.70
N SER A 124 -46.23 -48.25 -112.22
CA SER A 124 -46.82 -48.25 -113.59
C SER A 124 -47.78 -49.46 -113.84
N PRO A 125 -48.69 -49.44 -114.85
CA PRO A 125 -50.13 -49.71 -114.66
C PRO A 125 -50.77 -50.78 -115.60
N ASN A 126 -52.04 -51.16 -115.37
CA ASN A 126 -52.91 -51.69 -116.45
C ASN A 126 -54.43 -51.62 -116.16
N THR A 127 -55.22 -51.43 -117.22
CA THR A 127 -56.38 -50.51 -117.28
C THR A 127 -57.78 -51.15 -117.28
N HIS A 128 -57.94 -52.43 -116.95
CA HIS A 128 -59.29 -53.06 -116.84
C HIS A 128 -59.73 -53.38 -115.40
N SER A 129 -58.80 -53.26 -114.45
CA SER A 129 -59.13 -53.09 -113.03
C SER A 129 -59.83 -51.75 -112.76
N CYS A 130 -59.75 -50.79 -113.70
CA CYS A 130 -60.19 -49.40 -113.50
C CYS A 130 -61.66 -49.27 -113.08
N PHE A 131 -62.59 -50.12 -113.54
CA PHE A 131 -64.01 -49.97 -113.21
C PHE A 131 -64.41 -50.52 -111.83
N LEU A 132 -63.84 -51.66 -111.42
CA LEU A 132 -63.99 -52.17 -110.04
C LEU A 132 -63.15 -51.33 -109.07
N SER A 133 -61.99 -50.87 -109.52
CA SER A 133 -61.15 -49.90 -108.83
C SER A 133 -61.79 -48.53 -108.73
N MET A 134 -62.71 -48.10 -109.60
CA MET A 134 -63.43 -46.83 -109.42
C MET A 134 -64.43 -46.93 -108.28
N ARG A 135 -65.21 -47.99 -108.20
CA ARG A 135 -66.15 -48.20 -107.08
C ARG A 135 -65.43 -48.47 -105.76
N GLU A 136 -64.39 -49.30 -105.79
CA GLU A 136 -63.50 -49.42 -104.62
C GLU A 136 -62.72 -48.13 -104.34
N ARG A 137 -62.40 -47.30 -105.35
CA ARG A 137 -61.77 -45.98 -105.14
C ARG A 137 -62.76 -45.02 -104.53
N ASP A 138 -64.03 -45.03 -104.89
CA ASP A 138 -65.04 -44.16 -104.29
C ASP A 138 -65.30 -44.57 -102.83
N ASP A 139 -65.38 -45.88 -102.53
CA ASP A 139 -65.47 -46.37 -101.14
C ASP A 139 -64.16 -46.13 -100.35
N LYS A 140 -62.99 -46.25 -100.99
CA LYS A 140 -61.68 -45.91 -100.40
C LYS A 140 -61.49 -44.41 -100.24
N ILE A 141 -62.02 -43.59 -101.15
CA ILE A 141 -62.00 -42.12 -101.08
C ILE A 141 -62.90 -41.71 -99.95
N LYS A 142 -64.09 -42.30 -99.80
CA LYS A 142 -64.98 -42.00 -98.69
C LYS A 142 -64.37 -42.40 -97.34
N THR A 143 -63.71 -43.55 -97.25
CA THR A 143 -62.96 -43.92 -96.02
C THR A 143 -61.71 -43.07 -95.80
N VAL A 144 -61.03 -42.63 -96.86
CA VAL A 144 -59.91 -41.67 -96.77
C VAL A 144 -60.39 -40.28 -96.38
N GLU A 145 -61.55 -39.83 -96.84
CA GLU A 145 -62.20 -38.58 -96.46
C GLU A 145 -62.63 -38.65 -94.99
N GLU A 146 -63.27 -39.74 -94.55
CA GLU A 146 -63.60 -39.98 -93.15
C GLU A 146 -62.35 -40.05 -92.26
N LEU A 147 -61.24 -40.63 -92.73
CA LEU A 147 -59.96 -40.68 -92.01
C LEU A 147 -59.22 -39.34 -92.02
N LEU A 148 -59.31 -38.56 -93.10
CA LEU A 148 -58.75 -37.22 -93.18
C LEU A 148 -59.56 -36.25 -92.32
N GLU A 149 -60.88 -36.38 -92.29
CA GLU A 149 -61.74 -35.61 -91.40
C GLU A 149 -61.48 -35.98 -89.94
N ALA A 150 -61.38 -37.28 -89.61
CA ALA A 150 -60.96 -37.73 -88.29
C ALA A 150 -59.54 -37.26 -87.93
N GLY A 151 -58.61 -37.26 -88.90
CA GLY A 151 -57.24 -36.80 -88.73
C GLY A 151 -57.15 -35.28 -88.53
N LEU A 152 -57.93 -34.51 -89.27
CA LEU A 152 -58.03 -33.06 -89.11
C LEU A 152 -58.68 -32.67 -87.78
N ILE A 153 -59.72 -33.39 -87.36
CA ILE A 153 -60.32 -33.24 -86.02
C ILE A 153 -59.28 -33.59 -84.94
N GLN A 154 -58.49 -34.65 -85.13
CA GLN A 154 -57.46 -35.03 -84.18
C GLN A 154 -56.31 -34.02 -84.13
N VAL A 155 -55.90 -33.44 -85.25
CA VAL A 155 -54.92 -32.35 -85.32
C VAL A 155 -55.48 -31.08 -84.66
N ALA A 156 -56.75 -30.73 -84.91
CA ALA A 156 -57.39 -29.60 -84.24
C ALA A 156 -57.46 -29.78 -82.72
N ASN A 157 -57.83 -30.98 -82.25
CA ASN A 157 -57.84 -31.31 -80.82
C ASN A 157 -56.42 -31.25 -80.21
N LYS A 158 -55.41 -31.78 -80.91
CA LYS A 158 -53.99 -31.72 -80.51
C LYS A 158 -53.45 -30.29 -80.49
N GLU A 159 -53.88 -29.45 -81.43
CA GLU A 159 -53.54 -28.02 -81.51
C GLU A 159 -54.16 -27.25 -80.34
N GLU A 160 -55.40 -27.57 -79.97
CA GLU A 160 -56.06 -27.02 -78.78
C GLU A 160 -55.40 -27.50 -77.47
N GLU A 161 -55.05 -28.78 -77.35
CA GLU A 161 -54.25 -29.29 -76.22
C GLU A 161 -52.90 -28.58 -76.12
N LEU A 162 -52.21 -28.36 -77.25
CA LEU A 162 -50.94 -27.62 -77.28
C LEU A 162 -51.11 -26.15 -76.87
N LYS A 163 -52.23 -25.51 -77.25
CA LYS A 163 -52.56 -24.16 -76.77
C LYS A 163 -52.82 -24.16 -75.26
N ALA A 164 -53.58 -25.12 -74.74
CA ALA A 164 -53.83 -25.25 -73.31
C ALA A 164 -52.51 -25.45 -72.52
N LEU A 165 -51.65 -26.37 -72.98
CA LEU A 165 -50.34 -26.62 -72.37
C LEU A 165 -49.40 -25.41 -72.46
N ARG A 166 -49.47 -24.60 -73.54
CA ARG A 166 -48.71 -23.34 -73.64
C ARG A 166 -49.22 -22.29 -72.66
N THR A 167 -50.54 -22.18 -72.50
CA THR A 167 -51.12 -21.25 -71.51
C THR A 167 -50.78 -21.66 -70.09
N GLU A 168 -50.81 -22.96 -69.78
CA GLU A 168 -50.41 -23.52 -68.49
C GLU A 168 -48.91 -23.29 -68.24
N ASN A 169 -48.03 -23.56 -69.22
CA ASN A 169 -46.60 -23.25 -69.10
C ASN A 169 -46.33 -21.76 -68.87
N SER A 170 -47.11 -20.88 -69.50
CA SER A 170 -47.05 -19.43 -69.27
C SER A 170 -47.45 -19.09 -67.83
N SER A 171 -48.53 -19.68 -67.31
CA SER A 171 -48.96 -19.47 -65.92
C SER A 171 -47.93 -20.02 -64.92
N LEU A 172 -47.44 -21.24 -65.12
CA LEU A 172 -46.41 -21.85 -64.28
C LEU A 172 -45.10 -21.05 -64.30
N ARG A 173 -44.71 -20.48 -65.45
CA ARG A 173 -43.56 -19.56 -65.51
C ARG A 173 -43.77 -18.30 -64.68
N LYS A 174 -44.98 -17.71 -64.71
CA LYS A 174 -45.31 -16.54 -63.88
C LYS A 174 -45.30 -16.89 -62.40
N GLU A 175 -45.80 -18.08 -62.04
CA GLU A 175 -45.83 -18.57 -60.67
C GLU A 175 -44.43 -18.89 -60.13
N LEU A 176 -43.56 -19.50 -60.96
CA LEU A 176 -42.14 -19.66 -60.66
C LEU A 176 -41.44 -18.31 -60.46
N GLN A 177 -41.73 -17.32 -61.30
CA GLN A 177 -41.14 -15.98 -61.17
C GLN A 177 -41.59 -15.27 -59.89
N SER A 178 -42.86 -15.43 -59.51
CA SER A 178 -43.42 -14.98 -58.23
C SER A 178 -42.72 -15.64 -57.04
N LEU A 179 -42.56 -16.97 -57.07
CA LEU A 179 -41.87 -17.72 -56.02
C LEU A 179 -40.39 -17.34 -55.92
N GLN A 180 -39.73 -17.07 -57.05
CA GLN A 180 -38.33 -16.61 -57.08
C GLN A 180 -38.18 -15.24 -56.40
N ILE A 181 -39.11 -14.31 -56.65
CA ILE A 181 -39.13 -13.00 -55.98
C ILE A 181 -39.35 -13.20 -54.47
N GLN A 182 -40.32 -14.04 -54.09
CA GLN A 182 -40.63 -14.33 -52.69
C GLN A 182 -39.45 -15.01 -51.96
N GLN A 183 -38.71 -15.89 -52.64
CA GLN A 183 -37.48 -16.51 -52.13
C GLN A 183 -36.37 -15.47 -51.95
N SER A 184 -36.21 -14.52 -52.89
CA SER A 184 -35.23 -13.44 -52.76
C SER A 184 -35.55 -12.50 -51.59
N GLU A 185 -36.84 -12.22 -51.35
CA GLU A 185 -37.29 -11.47 -50.17
C GLU A 185 -37.03 -12.25 -48.88
N GLN A 186 -37.27 -13.57 -48.87
CA GLN A 186 -36.97 -14.42 -47.72
C GLN A 186 -35.48 -14.44 -47.37
N VAL A 187 -34.59 -14.47 -48.37
CA VAL A 187 -33.13 -14.34 -48.17
C VAL A 187 -32.78 -12.95 -47.60
N SER A 188 -33.48 -11.88 -48.02
CA SER A 188 -33.29 -10.55 -47.44
C SER A 188 -33.73 -10.46 -45.96
N PHE A 189 -34.83 -11.13 -45.59
CA PHE A 189 -35.27 -11.23 -44.19
C PHE A 189 -34.28 -12.05 -43.36
N GLN A 190 -33.73 -13.13 -43.91
CA GLN A 190 -32.72 -13.94 -43.24
C GLN A 190 -31.46 -13.11 -42.92
N SER A 191 -31.00 -12.29 -43.88
CA SER A 191 -29.90 -11.34 -43.66
C SER A 191 -30.21 -10.33 -42.54
N LEU A 192 -31.43 -9.78 -42.49
CA LEU A 192 -31.85 -8.87 -41.42
C LEU A 192 -31.89 -9.55 -40.05
N VAL A 193 -32.34 -10.82 -40.00
CA VAL A 193 -32.36 -11.63 -38.77
C VAL A 193 -30.93 -11.92 -38.28
N GLU A 194 -30.00 -12.20 -39.18
CA GLU A 194 -28.58 -12.40 -38.86
C GLU A 194 -27.93 -11.11 -38.33
N GLU A 195 -28.23 -9.97 -38.94
CA GLU A 195 -27.78 -8.65 -38.46
C GLU A 195 -28.33 -8.35 -37.05
N LEU A 196 -29.63 -8.60 -36.83
CA LEU A 196 -30.25 -8.44 -35.51
C LEU A 196 -29.66 -9.40 -34.47
N GLN A 197 -29.38 -10.66 -34.83
CA GLN A 197 -28.69 -11.61 -33.95
C GLN A 197 -27.29 -11.13 -33.62
N LYS A 198 -26.54 -10.57 -34.58
CA LYS A 198 -25.20 -10.01 -34.35
C LYS A 198 -25.25 -8.83 -33.38
N VAL A 199 -26.23 -7.93 -33.55
CA VAL A 199 -26.46 -6.81 -32.62
C VAL A 199 -26.84 -7.32 -31.23
N ILE A 200 -27.69 -8.33 -31.10
CA ILE A 200 -28.06 -8.94 -29.81
C ILE A 200 -26.82 -9.52 -29.13
N HIS A 201 -25.99 -10.30 -29.83
CA HIS A 201 -24.76 -10.86 -29.28
C HIS A 201 -23.78 -9.77 -28.84
N GLU A 202 -23.66 -8.68 -29.61
CA GLU A 202 -22.79 -7.57 -29.25
C GLU A 202 -23.32 -6.80 -28.02
N LYS A 203 -24.65 -6.68 -27.88
CA LYS A 203 -25.30 -6.08 -26.72
C LYS A 203 -25.17 -6.98 -25.48
N ASP A 204 -25.35 -8.29 -25.62
CA ASP A 204 -25.16 -9.27 -24.55
C ASP A 204 -23.70 -9.29 -24.06
N GLY A 205 -22.72 -9.16 -24.98
CA GLY A 205 -21.31 -9.00 -24.62
C GLY A 205 -21.05 -7.72 -23.83
N LYS A 206 -21.66 -6.60 -24.22
CA LYS A 206 -21.57 -5.33 -23.48
C LYS A 206 -22.24 -5.43 -22.11
N ILE A 207 -23.38 -6.11 -22.00
CA ILE A 207 -24.08 -6.35 -20.74
C ILE A 207 -23.20 -7.17 -19.78
N LYS A 208 -22.58 -8.27 -20.25
CA LYS A 208 -21.66 -9.07 -19.43
C LYS A 208 -20.45 -8.26 -18.95
N SER A 209 -19.87 -7.42 -19.80
CA SER A 209 -18.76 -6.55 -19.40
C SER A 209 -19.18 -5.52 -18.34
N VAL A 210 -20.41 -4.99 -18.43
CA VAL A 210 -20.97 -4.11 -17.40
C VAL A 210 -21.25 -4.89 -16.11
N GLU A 211 -21.78 -6.12 -16.18
CA GLU A 211 -22.00 -6.98 -15.02
C GLU A 211 -20.70 -7.31 -14.29
N GLU A 212 -19.63 -7.65 -15.03
CA GLU A 212 -18.29 -7.90 -14.47
C GLU A 212 -17.71 -6.65 -13.79
N LEU A 213 -17.85 -5.47 -14.40
CA LEU A 213 -17.44 -4.21 -13.80
C LEU A 213 -18.24 -3.89 -12.54
N LEU A 214 -19.56 -4.14 -12.55
CA LEU A 214 -20.42 -3.92 -11.39
C LEU A 214 -20.05 -4.87 -10.24
N GLN A 215 -19.73 -6.12 -10.55
CA GLN A 215 -19.31 -7.11 -9.58
C GLN A 215 -17.94 -6.79 -8.96
N ALA A 216 -17.00 -6.27 -9.77
CA ALA A 216 -15.73 -5.75 -9.29
C ALA A 216 -15.91 -4.56 -8.35
N GLU A 217 -16.83 -3.64 -8.67
CA GLU A 217 -17.13 -2.50 -7.81
C GLU A 217 -17.82 -2.92 -6.51
N VAL A 218 -18.73 -3.92 -6.54
CA VAL A 218 -19.34 -4.50 -5.33
C VAL A 218 -18.27 -5.11 -4.41
N LEU A 219 -17.29 -5.83 -4.96
CA LEU A 219 -16.17 -6.35 -4.17
C LEU A 219 -15.30 -5.23 -3.58
N LYS A 220 -15.09 -4.14 -4.34
CA LYS A 220 -14.35 -2.97 -3.87
C LYS A 220 -15.10 -2.24 -2.75
N VAL A 221 -16.41 -2.08 -2.87
CA VAL A 221 -17.28 -1.52 -1.82
C VAL A 221 -17.25 -2.41 -0.57
N ALA A 222 -17.35 -3.74 -0.72
CA ALA A 222 -17.26 -4.66 0.42
C ALA A 222 -15.89 -4.59 1.12
N SER A 223 -14.80 -4.38 0.38
CA SER A 223 -13.47 -4.16 0.97
C SER A 223 -13.37 -2.85 1.74
N LYS A 224 -13.93 -1.77 1.18
CA LYS A 224 -14.03 -0.45 1.85
C LYS A 224 -14.92 -0.54 3.09
N GLU A 225 -16.02 -1.26 3.04
CA GLU A 225 -16.92 -1.47 4.18
C GLU A 225 -16.20 -2.20 5.31
N LYS A 226 -15.38 -3.23 5.00
CA LYS A 226 -14.50 -3.87 6.00
C LYS A 226 -13.50 -2.90 6.62
N THR A 227 -12.88 -2.03 5.83
CA THR A 227 -11.95 -1.01 6.37
C THR A 227 -12.66 0.01 7.24
N VAL A 228 -13.87 0.45 6.87
CA VAL A 228 -14.69 1.34 7.69
C VAL A 228 -15.11 0.64 8.99
N GLN A 229 -15.46 -0.65 8.94
CA GLN A 229 -15.78 -1.43 10.14
C GLN A 229 -14.58 -1.55 11.09
N ALA A 230 -13.37 -1.77 10.55
CA ALA A 230 -12.15 -1.82 11.33
C ALA A 230 -11.83 -0.47 12.00
N LEU A 231 -11.92 0.63 11.24
CA LEU A 231 -11.74 1.99 11.79
C LEU A 231 -12.81 2.33 12.82
N THR A 232 -14.05 1.87 12.64
CA THR A 232 -15.12 2.06 13.62
C THR A 232 -14.82 1.33 14.93
N GLN A 233 -14.31 0.10 14.85
CA GLN A 233 -13.89 -0.66 16.03
C GLN A 233 -12.70 -0.01 16.74
N GLU A 234 -11.75 0.55 15.98
CA GLU A 234 -10.60 1.26 16.53
C GLU A 234 -11.02 2.57 17.22
N ILE A 235 -11.98 3.31 16.64
CA ILE A 235 -12.58 4.48 17.30
C ILE A 235 -13.32 4.09 18.59
N GLU A 236 -14.07 2.99 18.58
CA GLU A 236 -14.75 2.49 19.79
C GLU A 236 -13.75 2.11 20.88
N ALA A 237 -12.66 1.42 20.52
CA ALA A 237 -11.57 1.05 21.44
C ALA A 237 -10.86 2.28 22.01
N LEU A 238 -10.51 3.27 21.17
CA LEU A 238 -9.92 4.53 21.63
C LEU A 238 -10.87 5.31 22.53
N LYS A 239 -12.18 5.27 22.26
CA LYS A 239 -13.20 5.91 23.10
C LYS A 239 -13.32 5.24 24.47
N GLU A 240 -13.17 3.92 24.52
CA GLU A 240 -13.12 3.14 25.76
C GLU A 240 -11.82 3.42 26.54
N GLU A 241 -10.68 3.54 25.85
CA GLU A 241 -9.38 3.89 26.44
C GLU A 241 -9.36 5.33 26.98
N VAL A 242 -9.99 6.29 26.29
CA VAL A 242 -10.23 7.65 26.79
C VAL A 242 -11.17 7.62 28.00
N GLY A 243 -12.21 6.77 27.99
CA GLY A 243 -13.10 6.55 29.13
C GLY A 243 -12.36 6.01 30.35
N ASN A 244 -11.51 5.01 30.15
CA ASN A 244 -10.66 4.42 31.19
C ASN A 244 -9.62 5.43 31.71
N SER A 245 -8.99 6.21 30.83
CA SER A 245 -8.05 7.28 31.21
C SER A 245 -8.75 8.37 32.03
N LYS A 246 -10.01 8.69 31.72
CA LYS A 246 -10.81 9.64 32.48
C LYS A 246 -11.18 9.10 33.87
N LEU A 247 -11.55 7.82 33.98
CA LEU A 247 -11.77 7.13 35.25
C LEU A 247 -10.49 7.07 36.09
N GLU A 248 -9.34 6.83 35.47
CA GLU A 248 -8.04 6.83 36.13
C GLU A 248 -7.65 8.23 36.61
N MET A 249 -7.95 9.27 35.82
CA MET A 249 -7.79 10.67 36.25
C MET A 249 -8.70 11.01 37.44
N GLU A 250 -9.93 10.50 37.48
CA GLU A 250 -10.86 10.70 38.60
C GLU A 250 -10.39 9.96 39.88
N LYS A 251 -9.82 8.76 39.74
CA LYS A 251 -9.11 8.07 40.83
C LYS A 251 -7.87 8.85 41.28
N GLN A 252 -7.09 9.43 40.37
CA GLN A 252 -5.92 10.24 40.69
C GLN A 252 -6.30 11.50 41.48
N VAL A 253 -7.44 12.12 41.16
CA VAL A 253 -7.99 13.26 41.93
C VAL A 253 -8.42 12.82 43.34
N SER A 254 -8.99 11.62 43.48
CA SER A 254 -9.33 11.02 44.79
C SER A 254 -8.07 10.66 45.62
N VAL A 255 -7.02 10.13 44.99
CA VAL A 255 -5.73 9.90 45.66
C VAL A 255 -5.10 11.24 46.07
N THR A 256 -5.19 12.26 45.22
CA THR A 256 -4.66 13.60 45.52
C THR A 256 -5.39 14.25 46.71
N SER A 257 -6.71 14.03 46.86
CA SER A 257 -7.45 14.51 48.03
C SER A 257 -7.08 13.74 49.31
N GLN A 258 -6.91 12.41 49.23
CA GLN A 258 -6.40 11.60 50.35
C GLN A 258 -4.98 12.00 50.76
N VAL A 259 -4.10 12.30 49.80
CA VAL A 259 -2.73 12.77 50.07
C VAL A 259 -2.76 14.13 50.77
N LYS A 260 -3.63 15.07 50.38
CA LYS A 260 -3.81 16.35 51.08
C LYS A 260 -4.32 16.15 52.51
N GLU A 261 -5.24 15.23 52.73
CA GLU A 261 -5.77 14.92 54.05
C GLU A 261 -4.68 14.31 54.95
N LEU A 262 -3.90 13.35 54.43
CA LEU A 262 -2.73 12.78 55.10
C LEU A 262 -1.64 13.82 55.38
N GLN A 263 -1.40 14.77 54.48
CA GLN A 263 -0.47 15.89 54.71
C GLN A 263 -0.94 16.79 55.85
N THR A 264 -2.25 17.01 55.96
CA THR A 264 -2.85 17.79 57.04
C THR A 264 -2.75 17.05 58.38
N LEU A 265 -2.97 15.73 58.36
CA LEU A 265 -2.82 14.85 59.52
C LEU A 265 -1.35 14.78 59.98
N LEU A 266 -0.41 14.66 59.04
CA LEU A 266 1.03 14.64 59.28
C LEU A 266 1.49 15.95 59.94
N LYS A 267 1.05 17.10 59.41
CA LYS A 267 1.34 18.42 60.01
C LYS A 267 0.76 18.57 61.42
N GLY A 268 -0.38 17.92 61.70
CA GLY A 268 -0.95 17.81 63.04
C GLY A 268 -0.11 16.92 63.97
N LYS A 269 0.36 15.78 63.48
CA LYS A 269 1.24 14.86 64.22
C LYS A 269 2.62 15.45 64.48
N GLU A 270 3.18 16.18 63.53
CA GLU A 270 4.45 16.89 63.66
C GLU A 270 4.37 17.98 64.74
N LYS A 271 3.24 18.69 64.85
CA LYS A 271 2.96 19.58 65.99
C LYS A 271 2.88 18.82 67.32
N GLN A 272 2.25 17.63 67.34
CA GLN A 272 2.21 16.79 68.55
C GLN A 272 3.61 16.32 68.96
N VAL A 273 4.46 15.94 68.00
CA VAL A 273 5.86 15.56 68.24
C VAL A 273 6.64 16.71 68.84
N LYS A 274 6.54 17.93 68.28
CA LYS A 274 7.20 19.12 68.88
C LYS A 274 6.74 19.39 70.32
N THR A 275 5.47 19.17 70.63
CA THR A 275 4.96 19.28 72.01
C THR A 275 5.52 18.18 72.91
N MET A 276 5.66 16.94 72.41
CA MET A 276 6.28 15.85 73.18
C MET A 276 7.79 16.05 73.37
N GLU A 277 8.50 16.57 72.37
CA GLU A 277 9.93 16.92 72.47
C GLU A 277 10.16 17.97 73.55
N ALA A 278 9.32 19.02 73.61
CA ALA A 278 9.39 20.02 74.68
C ALA A 278 9.14 19.42 76.07
N LEU A 279 8.18 18.48 76.19
CA LEU A 279 7.92 17.75 77.43
C LEU A 279 9.06 16.79 77.81
N LEU A 280 9.69 16.15 76.82
CA LEU A 280 10.85 15.30 77.04
C LEU A 280 12.05 16.13 77.51
N GLU A 281 12.28 17.30 76.93
CA GLU A 281 13.36 18.19 77.35
C GLU A 281 13.13 18.77 78.76
N GLU A 282 11.87 18.99 79.15
CA GLU A 282 11.52 19.31 80.54
C GLU A 282 11.77 18.12 81.49
N LYS A 283 11.43 16.89 81.08
CA LYS A 283 11.71 15.67 81.84
C LYS A 283 13.21 15.40 81.94
N GLU A 284 13.97 15.71 80.91
CA GLU A 284 15.43 15.60 80.90
C GLU A 284 16.05 16.59 81.91
N LYS A 285 15.54 17.82 81.97
CA LYS A 285 15.91 18.80 83.02
C LYS A 285 15.53 18.33 84.42
N GLU A 286 14.39 17.65 84.60
CA GLU A 286 14.03 17.02 85.89
C GLU A 286 14.96 15.85 86.24
N ILE A 287 15.36 15.03 85.25
CA ILE A 287 16.29 13.91 85.45
C ILE A 287 17.67 14.43 85.84
N VAL A 288 18.15 15.49 85.19
CA VAL A 288 19.42 16.14 85.56
C VAL A 288 19.37 16.65 87.01
N LYS A 289 18.28 17.32 87.43
CA LYS A 289 18.08 17.74 88.83
C LYS A 289 18.03 16.56 89.81
N LYS A 290 17.39 15.45 89.43
CA LYS A 290 17.39 14.22 90.25
C LYS A 290 18.77 13.56 90.29
N GLY A 291 19.54 13.64 89.20
CA GLY A 291 20.92 13.19 89.11
C GLY A 291 21.84 13.99 90.05
N GLU A 292 21.67 15.30 90.12
CA GLU A 292 22.37 16.18 91.09
C GLU A 292 22.01 15.82 92.55
N CYS A 293 20.73 15.52 92.82
CA CYS A 293 20.28 15.05 94.14
C CYS A 293 20.88 13.68 94.52
N LEU A 294 20.97 12.75 93.56
CA LEU A 294 21.61 11.45 93.74
C LEU A 294 23.13 11.58 93.93
N GLN A 295 23.78 12.55 93.29
CA GLN A 295 25.20 12.84 93.52
C GLN A 295 25.43 13.35 94.95
N GLY A 296 24.56 14.21 95.48
CA GLY A 296 24.61 14.62 96.89
C GLY A 296 24.41 13.45 97.87
N GLN A 297 23.54 12.48 97.54
CA GLN A 297 23.40 11.25 98.32
C GLN A 297 24.64 10.35 98.21
N LYS A 298 25.28 10.30 97.04
CA LYS A 298 26.52 9.54 96.80
C LYS A 298 27.71 10.11 97.58
N ASP A 299 27.80 11.43 97.70
CA ASP A 299 28.82 12.10 98.50
C ASP A 299 28.60 11.87 100.01
N THR A 300 27.33 11.77 100.43
CA THR A 300 26.96 11.40 101.81
C THR A 300 27.30 9.93 102.11
N ILE A 301 27.08 9.02 101.15
CA ILE A 301 27.49 7.62 101.24
C ILE A 301 29.01 7.50 101.27
N ALA A 302 29.75 8.29 100.48
CA ALA A 302 31.22 8.31 100.51
C ALA A 302 31.78 8.78 101.87
N GLN A 303 31.12 9.73 102.54
CA GLN A 303 31.47 10.14 103.91
C GLN A 303 31.19 9.03 104.94
N LEU A 304 30.12 8.25 104.77
CA LEU A 304 29.84 7.09 105.62
C LEU A 304 30.81 5.91 105.33
N THR A 305 31.23 5.72 104.09
CA THR A 305 32.24 4.72 103.70
C THR A 305 33.62 5.06 104.27
N SER A 306 34.00 6.34 104.32
CA SER A 306 35.21 6.79 105.02
C SER A 306 35.15 6.53 106.54
N LYS A 307 33.95 6.58 107.13
CA LYS A 307 33.69 6.28 108.55
C LYS A 307 33.76 4.78 108.86
N VAL A 308 33.37 3.93 107.90
CA VAL A 308 33.50 2.46 107.96
C VAL A 308 34.96 2.04 107.78
N GLN A 309 35.72 2.70 106.90
CA GLN A 309 37.16 2.47 106.76
C GLN A 309 37.98 2.86 108.01
N GLU A 310 37.58 3.91 108.76
CA GLU A 310 38.18 4.24 110.07
C GLU A 310 37.94 3.17 111.14
N LEU A 311 36.80 2.45 111.08
CA LEU A 311 36.46 1.36 112.00
C LEU A 311 37.09 0.01 111.58
N GLU A 312 37.30 -0.22 110.28
CA GLU A 312 38.05 -1.38 109.77
C GLU A 312 39.55 -1.29 110.07
N GLN A 313 40.12 -0.08 110.17
CA GLN A 313 41.53 0.12 110.55
C GLN A 313 41.83 -0.21 112.02
N GLN A 314 40.82 -0.29 112.90
CA GLN A 314 40.97 -0.76 114.28
C GLN A 314 40.96 -2.29 114.43
N ASN A 315 40.42 -3.03 113.45
CA ASN A 315 40.37 -4.50 113.50
C ASN A 315 41.61 -5.18 112.88
N LEU A 316 42.49 -4.41 112.22
CA LEU A 316 43.68 -4.89 111.52
C LEU A 316 44.92 -4.96 112.43
N GLN A 317 44.77 -5.45 113.66
CA GLN A 317 45.90 -5.74 114.56
C GLN A 317 45.90 -7.18 115.11
N GLN A 318 45.13 -8.10 114.52
CA GLN A 318 45.26 -9.53 114.81
C GLN A 318 45.15 -10.40 113.55
N LEU A 319 46.30 -11.02 113.23
CA LEU A 319 46.52 -12.28 112.50
C LEU A 319 46.50 -12.29 110.94
N GLN A 320 47.71 -12.10 110.40
CA GLN A 320 48.44 -12.97 109.46
C GLN A 320 47.79 -14.34 109.08
N GLN A 321 47.66 -14.68 107.79
CA GLN A 321 48.61 -15.47 106.96
C GLN A 321 48.11 -15.70 105.50
N VAL A 322 49.07 -16.02 104.62
CA VAL A 322 49.19 -15.99 103.12
C VAL A 322 48.52 -17.19 102.36
N PRO A 323 48.36 -17.14 101.00
CA PRO A 323 47.41 -17.90 100.16
C PRO A 323 48.08 -19.07 99.35
N PRO A 324 47.47 -19.70 98.30
CA PRO A 324 47.23 -19.09 96.96
C PRO A 324 45.95 -19.55 96.20
N ALA A 325 45.32 -18.64 95.46
CA ALA A 325 44.24 -18.94 94.49
C ALA A 325 44.32 -18.02 93.24
N SER A 326 45.50 -17.91 92.61
CA SER A 326 45.76 -16.98 91.51
C SER A 326 46.03 -17.65 90.16
N GLN A 327 45.44 -18.82 89.88
CA GLN A 327 45.70 -19.55 88.62
C GLN A 327 44.44 -19.96 87.83
N ILE A 328 43.24 -19.76 88.37
CA ILE A 328 41.98 -20.12 87.70
C ILE A 328 41.35 -18.91 86.97
N GLN A 329 41.57 -17.69 87.46
CA GLN A 329 40.97 -16.47 86.91
C GLN A 329 41.57 -16.03 85.57
N ASP A 330 42.86 -16.31 85.33
CA ASP A 330 43.54 -15.93 84.09
C ASP A 330 43.09 -16.80 82.89
N LEU A 331 42.79 -18.08 83.10
CA LEU A 331 42.30 -18.99 82.05
C LEU A 331 40.85 -18.68 81.63
N GLU A 332 39.99 -18.24 82.56
CA GLU A 332 38.63 -17.80 82.24
C GLU A 332 38.60 -16.52 81.40
N SER A 333 39.55 -15.59 81.63
CA SER A 333 39.66 -14.37 80.85
C SER A 333 40.11 -14.63 79.40
N LEU A 334 40.98 -15.63 79.21
CA LEU A 334 41.50 -16.03 77.90
C LEU A 334 40.44 -16.75 77.06
N LEU A 335 39.65 -17.64 77.66
CA LEU A 335 38.57 -18.36 76.98
C LEU A 335 37.47 -17.41 76.48
N LYS A 336 37.13 -16.39 77.29
CA LYS A 336 36.16 -15.36 76.91
C LYS A 336 36.65 -14.49 75.75
N GLY A 337 37.96 -14.20 75.72
CA GLY A 337 38.61 -13.51 74.61
C GLY A 337 38.56 -14.30 73.29
N GLU A 338 38.76 -15.61 73.34
CA GLU A 338 38.63 -16.49 72.16
C GLU A 338 37.17 -16.63 71.68
N GLU A 339 36.19 -16.69 72.58
CA GLU A 339 34.76 -16.67 72.21
C GLU A 339 34.36 -15.37 71.50
N GLU A 340 34.87 -14.22 71.95
CA GLU A 340 34.63 -12.92 71.32
C GLU A 340 35.24 -12.85 69.90
N GLN A 341 36.42 -13.46 69.70
CA GLN A 341 37.06 -13.54 68.39
C GLN A 341 36.30 -14.46 67.43
N ILE A 342 35.80 -15.61 67.90
CA ILE A 342 34.96 -16.51 67.10
C ILE A 342 33.67 -15.81 66.65
N LYS A 343 33.03 -15.02 67.53
CA LYS A 343 31.85 -14.22 67.14
C LYS A 343 32.16 -13.19 66.06
N LYS A 344 33.32 -12.50 66.14
CA LYS A 344 33.75 -11.54 65.11
C LYS A 344 34.04 -12.22 63.77
N LEU A 345 34.73 -13.36 63.78
CA LEU A 345 35.01 -14.13 62.56
C LEU A 345 33.72 -14.67 61.93
N LYS A 346 32.75 -15.09 62.73
CA LYS A 346 31.44 -15.56 62.24
C LYS A 346 30.64 -14.44 61.57
N ALA A 347 30.60 -13.24 62.17
CA ALA A 347 29.94 -12.08 61.56
C ALA A 347 30.61 -11.66 60.24
N ALA A 348 31.94 -11.70 60.17
CA ALA A 348 32.69 -11.42 58.94
C ALA A 348 32.43 -12.47 57.85
N LEU A 349 32.27 -13.74 58.22
CA LEU A 349 31.90 -14.80 57.28
C LEU A 349 30.50 -14.58 56.70
N GLU A 350 29.51 -14.25 57.54
CA GLU A 350 28.13 -13.97 57.13
C GLU A 350 28.02 -12.71 56.24
N GLU A 351 28.92 -11.74 56.43
CA GLU A 351 29.03 -10.57 55.54
C GLU A 351 29.62 -10.97 54.17
N LYS A 352 30.68 -11.80 54.15
CA LYS A 352 31.26 -12.31 52.91
C LYS A 352 30.31 -13.22 52.13
N GLU A 353 29.51 -14.03 52.81
CA GLU A 353 28.46 -14.83 52.17
C GLU A 353 27.39 -13.96 51.49
N ARG A 354 26.98 -12.85 52.12
CA ARG A 354 26.07 -11.86 51.50
C ARG A 354 26.71 -11.17 50.29
N GLU A 355 27.99 -10.82 50.37
CA GLU A 355 28.72 -10.18 49.28
C GLU A 355 28.85 -11.12 48.07
N ILE A 356 29.16 -12.40 48.30
CA ILE A 356 29.18 -13.43 47.26
C ILE A 356 27.78 -13.61 46.64
N ALA A 357 26.73 -13.68 47.45
CA ALA A 357 25.36 -13.78 46.94
C ALA A 357 24.96 -12.59 46.04
N ASN A 358 25.37 -11.38 46.40
CA ASN A 358 25.15 -10.18 45.58
C ASN A 358 25.94 -10.23 44.26
N GLN A 359 27.21 -10.66 44.29
CA GLN A 359 28.03 -10.83 43.08
C GLN A 359 27.45 -11.89 42.13
N VAL A 360 26.94 -13.00 42.67
CA VAL A 360 26.26 -14.04 41.87
C VAL A 360 25.01 -13.48 41.18
N LYS A 361 24.23 -12.64 41.89
CA LYS A 361 23.04 -12.00 41.30
C LYS A 361 23.39 -11.03 40.17
N GLN A 362 24.43 -10.21 40.35
CA GLN A 362 24.92 -9.31 39.29
C GLN A 362 25.43 -10.09 38.07
N LEU A 363 26.15 -11.19 38.28
CA LEU A 363 26.60 -12.05 37.18
C LEU A 363 25.43 -12.67 36.41
N GLN A 364 24.35 -13.05 37.10
CA GLN A 364 23.12 -13.52 36.44
C GLN A 364 22.43 -12.42 35.60
N GLU A 365 22.40 -11.18 36.09
CA GLU A 365 21.85 -10.04 35.35
C GLU A 365 22.67 -9.76 34.08
N VAL A 366 24.00 -9.69 34.20
CA VAL A 366 24.91 -9.52 33.05
C VAL A 366 24.80 -10.69 32.05
N GLN A 367 24.57 -11.91 32.53
CA GLN A 367 24.38 -13.06 31.66
C GLN A 367 23.07 -12.98 30.86
N LYS A 368 21.97 -12.52 31.48
CA LYS A 368 20.70 -12.25 30.78
C LYS A 368 20.84 -11.12 29.76
N GLU A 369 21.57 -10.06 30.10
CA GLU A 369 21.86 -8.97 29.15
C GLU A 369 22.66 -9.47 27.94
N ASN A 370 23.67 -10.32 28.16
CA ASN A 370 24.44 -10.94 27.06
C ASN A 370 23.57 -11.82 26.16
N GLU A 371 22.62 -12.58 26.72
CA GLU A 371 21.66 -13.35 25.93
C GLU A 371 20.75 -12.45 25.09
N SER A 372 20.28 -11.34 25.67
CA SER A 372 19.50 -10.31 24.97
C SER A 372 20.29 -9.67 23.82
N PHE A 373 21.54 -9.25 24.05
CA PHE A 373 22.39 -8.69 23.00
C PHE A 373 22.67 -9.71 21.89
N LYS A 374 22.84 -10.99 22.24
CA LYS A 374 23.03 -12.05 21.24
C LYS A 374 21.79 -12.22 20.35
N ALA A 375 20.58 -12.13 20.93
CA ALA A 375 19.34 -12.16 20.17
C ALA A 375 19.21 -10.94 19.24
N GLN A 376 19.50 -9.73 19.73
CA GLN A 376 19.49 -8.51 18.91
C GLN A 376 20.49 -8.56 17.74
N ILE A 377 21.70 -9.08 17.98
CA ILE A 377 22.71 -9.26 16.92
C ILE A 377 22.22 -10.25 15.86
N GLN A 378 21.51 -11.31 16.25
CA GLN A 378 20.95 -12.28 15.32
C GLN A 378 19.81 -11.68 14.49
N GLU A 379 18.95 -10.89 15.10
CA GLU A 379 17.86 -10.18 14.41
C GLU A 379 18.39 -9.16 13.40
N LEU A 380 19.38 -8.34 13.79
CA LEU A 380 20.05 -7.41 12.89
C LEU A 380 20.73 -8.11 11.70
N LYS A 381 21.34 -9.29 11.91
CA LYS A 381 21.91 -10.09 10.81
C LYS A 381 20.82 -10.58 9.86
N GLN A 382 19.68 -11.01 10.38
CA GLN A 382 18.58 -11.48 9.55
C GLN A 382 17.96 -10.33 8.74
N GLU A 383 17.81 -9.16 9.35
CA GLU A 383 17.32 -7.95 8.66
C GLU A 383 18.28 -7.49 7.56
N ASN A 384 19.59 -7.54 7.81
CA ASN A 384 20.60 -7.23 6.81
C ASN A 384 20.59 -8.22 5.62
N CYS A 385 20.36 -9.52 5.86
CA CYS A 385 20.15 -10.51 4.79
C CYS A 385 18.91 -10.21 3.94
N LYS A 386 17.81 -9.76 4.56
CA LYS A 386 16.60 -9.35 3.82
C LYS A 386 16.87 -8.09 2.99
N GLN A 387 17.57 -7.09 3.54
CA GLN A 387 17.98 -5.90 2.80
C GLN A 387 18.86 -6.23 1.59
N ALA A 388 19.82 -7.14 1.75
CA ALA A 388 20.65 -7.61 0.63
C ALA A 388 19.81 -8.29 -0.47
N SER A 389 18.81 -9.09 -0.09
CA SER A 389 17.88 -9.71 -1.06
C SER A 389 17.02 -8.67 -1.79
N LEU A 390 16.55 -7.63 -1.09
CA LEU A 390 15.76 -6.54 -1.68
C LEU A 390 16.59 -5.70 -2.65
N ALA A 391 17.88 -5.47 -2.33
CA ALA A 391 18.79 -4.76 -3.22
C ALA A 391 18.97 -5.51 -4.56
N VAL A 392 19.13 -6.84 -4.52
CA VAL A 392 19.22 -7.67 -5.73
C VAL A 392 17.93 -7.60 -6.56
N GLN A 393 16.76 -7.69 -5.91
CA GLN A 393 15.47 -7.55 -6.62
C GLN A 393 15.29 -6.16 -7.25
N SER A 394 15.77 -5.11 -6.57
CA SER A 394 15.73 -3.75 -7.13
C SER A 394 16.65 -3.58 -8.34
N GLU A 395 17.82 -4.21 -8.34
CA GLU A 395 18.75 -4.22 -9.47
C GLU A 395 18.13 -4.95 -10.68
N GLU A 396 17.49 -6.10 -10.45
CA GLU A 396 16.78 -6.85 -11.51
C GLU A 396 15.61 -6.03 -12.10
N LEU A 397 14.83 -5.36 -11.26
CA LEU A 397 13.76 -4.45 -11.71
C LEU A 397 14.30 -3.31 -12.56
N LEU A 398 15.41 -2.68 -12.16
CA LEU A 398 16.08 -1.63 -12.95
C LEU A 398 16.52 -2.15 -14.33
N GLN A 399 17.05 -3.38 -14.40
CA GLN A 399 17.46 -3.98 -15.66
C GLN A 399 16.25 -4.27 -16.59
N VAL A 400 15.12 -4.72 -16.01
CA VAL A 400 13.87 -4.91 -16.75
C VAL A 400 13.32 -3.59 -17.28
N VAL A 401 13.33 -2.53 -16.45
CA VAL A 401 12.90 -1.18 -16.84
C VAL A 401 13.77 -0.66 -17.99
N ALA A 402 15.10 -0.75 -17.89
CA ALA A 402 16.01 -0.34 -18.96
C ALA A 402 15.80 -1.14 -20.25
N GLY A 403 15.45 -2.43 -20.16
CA GLY A 403 15.06 -3.26 -21.30
C GLY A 403 13.78 -2.76 -21.97
N LYS A 404 12.76 -2.43 -21.16
CA LYS A 404 11.47 -1.91 -21.64
C LYS A 404 11.60 -0.52 -22.25
N GLU A 405 12.45 0.34 -21.69
CA GLU A 405 12.76 1.66 -22.27
C GLU A 405 13.37 1.55 -23.67
N LYS A 406 14.28 0.60 -23.90
CA LYS A 406 14.83 0.32 -25.24
C LYS A 406 13.77 -0.18 -26.21
N GLU A 407 12.87 -1.05 -25.75
CA GLU A 407 11.76 -1.56 -26.56
C GLU A 407 10.80 -0.43 -26.96
N ILE A 408 10.45 0.45 -26.01
CA ILE A 408 9.64 1.66 -26.27
C ILE A 408 10.33 2.57 -27.29
N ALA A 409 11.64 2.82 -27.14
CA ALA A 409 12.39 3.64 -28.10
C ALA A 409 12.39 3.03 -29.52
N SER A 410 12.50 1.70 -29.62
CA SER A 410 12.40 0.99 -30.90
C SER A 410 11.01 1.16 -31.52
N LEU A 411 9.94 0.96 -30.74
CA LEU A 411 8.56 1.11 -31.20
C LEU A 411 8.22 2.55 -31.60
N GLN A 412 8.75 3.54 -30.88
CA GLN A 412 8.60 4.95 -31.23
C GLN A 412 9.26 5.28 -32.58
N ASN A 413 10.44 4.72 -32.85
CA ASN A 413 11.12 4.87 -34.14
C ASN A 413 10.34 4.20 -35.28
N GLU A 414 9.78 3.03 -35.03
CA GLU A 414 8.94 2.31 -36.00
C GLU A 414 7.63 3.08 -36.30
N LEU A 415 6.97 3.62 -35.28
CA LEU A 415 5.80 4.49 -35.46
C LEU A 415 6.14 5.74 -36.27
N ALA A 416 7.31 6.35 -36.03
CA ALA A 416 7.77 7.50 -36.79
C ALA A 416 8.04 7.13 -38.27
N SER A 417 8.64 5.96 -38.53
CA SER A 417 8.92 5.49 -39.89
C SER A 417 7.63 5.19 -40.66
N GLN A 418 6.66 4.52 -40.04
CA GLN A 418 5.36 4.25 -40.63
C GLN A 418 4.56 5.53 -40.90
N ARG A 419 4.59 6.50 -39.97
CA ARG A 419 3.96 7.80 -40.16
C ARG A 419 4.55 8.55 -41.35
N ASN A 420 5.86 8.53 -41.51
CA ASN A 420 6.53 9.12 -42.68
C ASN A 420 6.13 8.42 -43.99
N ALA A 421 6.05 7.08 -43.99
CA ALA A 421 5.60 6.32 -45.15
C ALA A 421 4.15 6.65 -45.53
N PHE A 422 3.27 6.78 -44.53
CA PHE A 422 1.88 7.18 -44.75
C PHE A 422 1.77 8.60 -45.32
N GLU A 423 2.53 9.55 -44.78
CA GLU A 423 2.55 10.93 -45.27
C GLU A 423 3.08 11.02 -46.71
N GLN A 424 4.10 10.21 -47.05
CA GLN A 424 4.56 10.08 -48.44
C GLN A 424 3.47 9.52 -49.36
N GLN A 425 2.73 8.50 -48.91
CA GLN A 425 1.64 7.92 -49.70
C GLN A 425 0.48 8.91 -49.87
N ARG A 426 0.19 9.71 -48.85
CA ARG A 426 -0.80 10.79 -48.92
C ARG A 426 -0.40 11.85 -49.94
N LYS A 427 0.87 12.28 -49.96
CA LYS A 427 1.38 13.21 -50.98
C LYS A 427 1.25 12.62 -52.38
N LYS A 428 1.70 11.38 -52.60
CA LYS A 428 1.54 10.70 -53.89
C LYS A 428 0.07 10.61 -54.32
N ASN A 429 -0.85 10.33 -53.41
CA ASN A 429 -2.28 10.28 -53.73
C ASN A 429 -2.81 11.66 -54.12
N ASN A 430 -2.40 12.72 -53.42
CA ASN A 430 -2.76 14.09 -53.77
C ASN A 430 -2.22 14.48 -55.16
N ASP A 431 -0.96 14.18 -55.46
CA ASP A 431 -0.35 14.45 -56.77
C ASP A 431 -1.09 13.68 -57.89
N LEU A 432 -1.53 12.45 -57.61
CA LEU A 432 -2.33 11.66 -58.55
C LEU A 432 -3.73 12.25 -58.75
N ARG A 433 -4.36 12.79 -57.70
CA ARG A 433 -5.65 13.49 -57.82
C ARG A 433 -5.52 14.74 -58.67
N GLU A 434 -4.46 15.52 -58.48
CA GLU A 434 -4.18 16.72 -59.27
C GLU A 434 -3.95 16.37 -60.74
N LYS A 435 -3.10 15.38 -61.04
CA LYS A 435 -2.88 14.90 -62.41
C LYS A 435 -4.15 14.35 -63.06
N ASN A 436 -4.98 13.62 -62.31
CA ASN A 436 -6.25 13.12 -62.83
C ASN A 436 -7.25 14.26 -63.09
N TRP A 437 -7.26 15.29 -62.23
CA TRP A 437 -8.09 16.47 -62.44
C TRP A 437 -7.64 17.24 -63.69
N GLU A 438 -6.34 17.47 -63.88
CA GLU A 438 -5.78 18.07 -65.09
C GLU A 438 -6.11 17.25 -66.35
N ALA A 439 -5.99 15.91 -66.27
CA ALA A 439 -6.36 15.03 -67.38
C ALA A 439 -7.87 15.11 -67.70
N MET A 440 -8.72 15.19 -66.68
CA MET A 440 -10.16 15.34 -66.85
C MET A 440 -10.51 16.71 -67.44
N GLU A 441 -9.83 17.79 -67.05
CA GLU A 441 -10.01 19.12 -67.62
C GLU A 441 -9.56 19.20 -69.08
N ALA A 442 -8.44 18.54 -69.42
CA ALA A 442 -7.99 18.39 -70.80
C ALA A 442 -8.99 17.60 -71.64
N LEU A 443 -9.52 16.49 -71.13
CA LEU A 443 -10.55 15.70 -71.80
C LEU A 443 -11.83 16.52 -72.01
N ALA A 444 -12.34 17.20 -70.98
CA ALA A 444 -13.52 18.07 -71.09
C ALA A 444 -13.32 19.19 -72.13
N SER A 445 -12.12 19.74 -72.22
CA SER A 445 -11.76 20.73 -73.25
C SER A 445 -11.78 20.13 -74.65
N THR A 446 -11.25 18.92 -74.84
CA THR A 446 -11.30 18.22 -76.13
C THR A 446 -12.71 17.78 -76.51
N GLU A 447 -13.52 17.35 -75.54
CA GLU A 447 -14.93 17.00 -75.72
C GLU A 447 -15.73 18.22 -76.18
N LYS A 448 -15.57 19.37 -75.51
CA LYS A 448 -16.20 20.62 -75.90
C LYS A 448 -15.81 21.03 -77.33
N LEU A 449 -14.52 20.95 -77.67
CA LEU A 449 -14.05 21.25 -79.02
C LEU A 449 -14.66 20.32 -80.08
N LEU A 450 -14.79 19.03 -79.78
CA LEU A 450 -15.43 18.06 -80.68
C LEU A 450 -16.92 18.32 -80.81
N GLN A 451 -17.60 18.63 -79.69
CA GLN A 451 -19.02 18.99 -79.69
C GLN A 451 -19.28 20.24 -80.53
N ASP A 452 -18.44 21.27 -80.40
CA ASP A 452 -18.51 22.48 -81.21
C ASP A 452 -18.30 22.19 -82.71
N LYS A 453 -17.36 21.29 -83.05
CA LYS A 453 -17.15 20.84 -84.43
C LYS A 453 -18.32 20.04 -84.98
N VAL A 454 -18.92 19.15 -84.18
CA VAL A 454 -20.10 18.36 -84.56
C VAL A 454 -21.28 19.30 -84.82
N ASN A 455 -21.53 20.25 -83.92
CA ASN A 455 -22.58 21.25 -84.08
C ASN A 455 -22.36 22.13 -85.32
N LYS A 456 -21.12 22.56 -85.58
CA LYS A 456 -20.76 23.30 -86.79
C LYS A 456 -20.98 22.48 -88.05
N THR A 457 -20.51 21.23 -88.09
CA THR A 457 -20.67 20.33 -89.23
C THR A 457 -22.15 20.01 -89.49
N ALA A 458 -22.95 19.83 -88.44
CA ALA A 458 -24.39 19.62 -88.56
C ALA A 458 -25.09 20.85 -89.19
N LYS A 459 -24.71 22.07 -88.77
CA LYS A 459 -25.24 23.32 -89.34
C LYS A 459 -24.84 23.51 -90.80
N GLU A 460 -23.58 23.21 -91.15
CA GLU A 460 -23.09 23.25 -92.53
C GLU A 460 -23.81 22.22 -93.41
N LYS A 461 -24.01 20.98 -92.93
CA LYS A 461 -24.79 19.97 -93.65
C LYS A 461 -26.25 20.39 -93.86
N GLN A 462 -26.88 21.00 -92.85
CA GLN A 462 -28.25 21.51 -92.97
C GLN A 462 -28.34 22.62 -94.05
N GLN A 463 -27.36 23.53 -94.09
CA GLN A 463 -27.29 24.57 -95.13
C GLN A 463 -27.07 23.97 -96.52
N HIS A 464 -26.22 22.95 -96.65
CA HIS A 464 -26.01 22.25 -97.92
C HIS A 464 -27.26 21.49 -98.37
N LEU A 465 -28.00 20.87 -97.44
CA LEU A 465 -29.28 20.23 -97.72
C LEU A 465 -30.27 21.26 -98.26
N GLU A 466 -30.46 22.38 -97.56
CA GLU A 466 -31.37 23.45 -97.98
C GLU A 466 -31.00 24.03 -99.35
N ALA A 467 -29.70 24.20 -99.64
CA ALA A 467 -29.22 24.65 -100.95
C ALA A 467 -29.52 23.63 -102.06
N ALA A 468 -29.26 22.34 -101.81
CA ALA A 468 -29.55 21.27 -102.77
C ALA A 468 -31.06 21.09 -102.99
N GLU A 469 -31.87 21.28 -101.95
CA GLU A 469 -33.33 21.26 -102.02
C GLU A 469 -33.87 22.39 -102.92
N VAL A 470 -33.30 23.61 -102.81
CA VAL A 470 -33.64 24.74 -103.69
C VAL A 470 -33.23 24.45 -105.13
N GLU A 471 -32.00 24.00 -105.36
CA GLU A 471 -31.50 23.67 -106.70
C GLU A 471 -32.34 22.55 -107.37
N THR A 472 -32.75 21.55 -106.59
CA THR A 472 -33.62 20.46 -107.06
C THR A 472 -34.99 20.99 -107.50
N ARG A 473 -35.58 21.91 -106.73
CA ARG A 473 -36.86 22.55 -107.09
C ARG A 473 -36.73 23.35 -108.38
N GLU A 474 -35.67 24.15 -108.52
CA GLU A 474 -35.39 24.94 -109.72
C GLU A 474 -35.19 24.06 -110.96
N LEU A 475 -34.44 22.96 -110.84
CA LEU A 475 -34.21 22.01 -111.93
C LEU A 475 -35.51 21.32 -112.35
N LEU A 476 -36.30 20.81 -111.42
CA LEU A 476 -37.58 20.14 -111.71
C LEU A 476 -38.59 21.08 -112.36
N GLN A 477 -38.63 22.34 -111.91
CA GLN A 477 -39.48 23.37 -112.51
C GLN A 477 -39.03 23.76 -113.93
N LYS A 478 -37.72 23.67 -114.22
CA LYS A 478 -37.16 23.82 -115.58
C LYS A 478 -37.50 22.65 -116.50
N LEU A 479 -37.50 21.42 -115.97
CA LEU A 479 -37.82 20.20 -116.74
C LEU A 479 -39.31 20.08 -117.07
N PHE A 480 -40.19 20.62 -116.21
CA PHE A 480 -41.65 20.61 -116.41
C PHE A 480 -42.26 22.02 -116.25
N PRO A 481 -42.05 22.93 -117.22
CA PRO A 481 -42.46 24.34 -117.11
C PRO A 481 -43.97 24.56 -116.98
N LYS A 482 -44.78 23.55 -117.30
CA LYS A 482 -46.25 23.60 -117.23
C LYS A 482 -46.82 23.25 -115.84
N VAL A 483 -45.99 22.76 -114.92
CA VAL A 483 -46.40 22.44 -113.53
C VAL A 483 -45.99 23.62 -112.64
N SER A 484 -46.99 24.37 -112.13
CA SER A 484 -46.76 25.53 -111.26
C SER A 484 -47.25 25.23 -109.84
N LEU A 485 -46.40 25.40 -108.84
CA LEU A 485 -46.70 25.18 -107.42
C LEU A 485 -46.27 26.38 -106.55
N PRO A 486 -46.94 26.62 -105.40
CA PRO A 486 -46.58 27.69 -104.46
C PRO A 486 -45.17 27.51 -103.85
N SER A 487 -44.44 28.62 -103.64
CA SER A 487 -43.07 28.62 -103.13
C SER A 487 -42.95 28.57 -101.59
N ASN A 488 -44.07 28.58 -100.86
CA ASN A 488 -44.12 28.71 -99.40
C ASN A 488 -44.36 27.39 -98.64
N VAL A 489 -44.26 26.24 -99.30
CA VAL A 489 -44.42 24.91 -98.70
C VAL A 489 -43.06 24.24 -98.41
N SER A 490 -42.99 23.30 -97.48
CA SER A 490 -41.74 22.59 -97.15
C SER A 490 -41.22 21.76 -98.34
N HIS A 491 -39.92 21.41 -98.38
CA HIS A 491 -39.33 20.66 -99.52
C HIS A 491 -40.07 19.35 -99.80
N SER A 492 -40.35 18.59 -98.74
CA SER A 492 -41.12 17.35 -98.82
C SER A 492 -42.53 17.55 -99.39
N GLU A 493 -43.27 18.56 -98.93
CA GLU A 493 -44.63 18.85 -99.41
C GLU A 493 -44.64 19.35 -100.85
N TRP A 494 -43.62 20.14 -101.24
CA TRP A 494 -43.46 20.62 -102.61
C TRP A 494 -43.17 19.47 -103.58
N ILE A 495 -42.25 18.57 -103.22
CA ILE A 495 -41.93 17.39 -104.03
C ILE A 495 -43.16 16.48 -104.16
N CYS A 496 -43.93 16.27 -103.10
CA CYS A 496 -45.16 15.48 -103.16
C CYS A 496 -46.24 16.12 -104.06
N GLY A 497 -46.38 17.46 -104.01
CA GLY A 497 -47.27 18.20 -104.91
C GLY A 497 -46.81 18.13 -106.38
N PHE A 498 -45.49 18.25 -106.61
CA PHE A 498 -44.87 18.14 -107.92
C PHE A 498 -45.06 16.73 -108.49
N GLU A 499 -44.83 15.71 -107.67
CA GLU A 499 -45.02 14.31 -108.02
C GLU A 499 -46.47 14.03 -108.44
N LYS A 500 -47.47 14.55 -107.72
CA LYS A 500 -48.88 14.37 -108.09
C LYS A 500 -49.22 14.98 -109.46
N MET A 501 -48.75 16.21 -109.71
CA MET A 501 -48.95 16.90 -110.99
C MET A 501 -48.16 16.24 -112.14
N ALA A 502 -46.93 15.80 -111.88
CA ALA A 502 -46.11 15.06 -112.84
C ALA A 502 -46.68 13.66 -113.13
N LYS A 503 -47.28 12.98 -112.14
CA LYS A 503 -48.00 11.71 -112.30
C LYS A 503 -49.29 11.83 -113.09
N GLU A 504 -49.96 12.98 -113.05
CA GLU A 504 -51.06 13.29 -113.98
C GLU A 504 -50.54 13.46 -115.42
N TYR A 505 -49.37 14.07 -115.58
CA TYR A 505 -48.68 14.24 -116.86
C TYR A 505 -48.14 12.92 -117.45
N LEU A 506 -47.66 12.01 -116.60
CA LEU A 506 -47.10 10.71 -116.97
C LEU A 506 -48.17 9.61 -117.13
N ARG A 507 -49.44 9.88 -116.82
CA ARG A 507 -50.57 8.94 -116.97
C ARG A 507 -50.88 8.59 -118.43
N GLU A 508 -50.22 9.24 -119.40
CA GLU A 508 -50.27 8.93 -120.83
C GLU A 508 -49.14 8.00 -121.34
N ALA A 509 -48.23 7.51 -120.49
CA ALA A 509 -47.16 6.59 -120.91
C ALA A 509 -47.07 5.36 -119.99
N SER A 510 -47.42 4.19 -120.53
CA SER A 510 -47.39 2.89 -119.86
C SER A 510 -46.28 1.97 -120.40
N GLY A 511 -45.89 0.97 -119.59
CA GLY A 511 -45.09 -0.21 -119.98
C GLY A 511 -43.92 -0.45 -119.01
N SER A 512 -43.95 -1.42 -118.10
CA SER A 512 -43.87 -2.89 -118.29
C SER A 512 -42.48 -3.43 -118.67
N GLU A 513 -41.44 -2.99 -117.94
CA GLU A 513 -40.12 -3.66 -117.86
C GLU A 513 -39.60 -3.82 -116.39
N ASP A 514 -40.40 -3.40 -115.39
CA ASP A 514 -39.97 -3.28 -114.00
C ASP A 514 -39.91 -4.59 -113.20
N VAL A 515 -40.60 -5.66 -113.63
CA VAL A 515 -40.80 -6.85 -112.79
C VAL A 515 -39.49 -7.62 -112.53
N LYS A 516 -38.59 -7.72 -113.51
CA LYS A 516 -37.29 -8.40 -113.34
C LYS A 516 -36.27 -7.56 -112.56
N ALA A 517 -36.34 -6.23 -112.68
CA ALA A 517 -35.52 -5.32 -111.86
C ALA A 517 -35.98 -5.33 -110.38
N MET A 518 -37.28 -5.53 -110.14
CA MET A 518 -37.84 -5.65 -108.79
C MET A 518 -37.47 -6.98 -108.13
N GLU A 519 -37.38 -8.09 -108.88
CA GLU A 519 -36.88 -9.37 -108.37
C GLU A 519 -35.40 -9.32 -107.96
N GLN A 520 -34.54 -8.68 -108.76
CA GLN A 520 -33.13 -8.48 -108.40
C GLN A 520 -32.98 -7.57 -107.17
N LYS A 521 -33.76 -6.49 -107.09
CA LYS A 521 -33.80 -5.60 -105.91
C LYS A 521 -34.32 -6.29 -104.66
N LEU A 522 -35.25 -7.24 -104.79
CA LEU A 522 -35.74 -8.04 -103.67
C LEU A 522 -34.63 -8.93 -103.11
N LYS A 523 -33.86 -9.58 -103.98
CA LYS A 523 -32.73 -10.43 -103.58
C LYS A 523 -31.60 -9.62 -102.92
N GLU A 524 -31.28 -8.46 -103.46
CA GLU A 524 -30.32 -7.53 -102.85
C GLU A 524 -30.80 -7.01 -101.48
N ALA A 525 -32.11 -6.78 -101.32
CA ALA A 525 -32.70 -6.40 -100.04
C ALA A 525 -32.70 -7.56 -99.02
N GLU A 526 -32.90 -8.80 -99.46
CA GLU A 526 -32.78 -10.01 -98.62
C GLU A 526 -31.33 -10.21 -98.14
N GLU A 527 -30.33 -10.05 -99.02
CA GLU A 527 -28.91 -10.11 -98.66
C GLU A 527 -28.52 -8.99 -97.68
N MET A 528 -29.03 -7.77 -97.90
CA MET A 528 -28.86 -6.64 -96.98
C MET A 528 -29.52 -6.91 -95.63
N HIS A 529 -30.70 -7.51 -95.61
CA HIS A 529 -31.41 -7.88 -94.38
C HIS A 529 -30.62 -8.91 -93.57
N VAL A 530 -30.03 -9.92 -94.23
CA VAL A 530 -29.15 -10.90 -93.57
C VAL A 530 -27.91 -10.22 -92.98
N LEU A 531 -27.28 -9.30 -93.71
CA LEU A 531 -26.11 -8.57 -93.21
C LEU A 531 -26.46 -7.70 -91.99
N LEU A 532 -27.58 -6.98 -92.06
CA LEU A 532 -28.07 -6.13 -90.97
C LEU A 532 -28.46 -6.95 -89.73
N GLN A 533 -29.05 -8.13 -89.93
CA GLN A 533 -29.34 -9.09 -88.86
C GLN A 533 -28.05 -9.52 -88.16
N LEU A 534 -26.99 -9.80 -88.92
CA LEU A 534 -25.68 -10.21 -88.41
C LEU A 534 -25.00 -9.08 -87.62
N GLU A 535 -25.14 -7.84 -88.09
CA GLU A 535 -24.67 -6.65 -87.38
C GLU A 535 -25.43 -6.44 -86.06
N CYS A 536 -26.76 -6.60 -86.07
CA CYS A 536 -27.59 -6.57 -84.86
C CYS A 536 -27.17 -7.62 -83.83
N GLU A 537 -26.89 -8.86 -84.24
CA GLU A 537 -26.40 -9.90 -83.34
C GLU A 537 -25.02 -9.55 -82.76
N LYS A 538 -24.13 -8.95 -83.56
CA LYS A 538 -22.85 -8.44 -83.06
C LYS A 538 -23.04 -7.33 -82.02
N TYR A 539 -23.95 -6.37 -82.26
CA TYR A 539 -24.26 -5.32 -81.28
C TYR A 539 -24.86 -5.89 -79.99
N LYS A 540 -25.77 -6.87 -80.07
CA LYS A 540 -26.29 -7.57 -78.88
C LYS A 540 -25.17 -8.23 -78.08
N SER A 541 -24.22 -8.89 -78.75
CA SER A 541 -23.07 -9.52 -78.09
C SER A 541 -22.18 -8.50 -77.38
N VAL A 542 -21.86 -7.37 -78.04
CA VAL A 542 -21.06 -6.30 -77.43
C VAL A 542 -21.79 -5.68 -76.25
N LEU A 543 -23.10 -5.44 -76.37
CA LEU A 543 -23.91 -4.91 -75.28
C LEU A 543 -23.90 -5.85 -74.06
N ALA A 544 -24.10 -7.16 -74.26
CA ALA A 544 -24.03 -8.15 -73.19
C ALA A 544 -22.64 -8.18 -72.52
N GLU A 545 -21.56 -8.07 -73.29
CA GLU A 545 -20.20 -7.99 -72.74
C GLU A 545 -19.98 -6.70 -71.93
N THR A 546 -20.42 -5.55 -72.46
CA THR A 546 -20.32 -4.27 -71.74
C THR A 546 -21.16 -4.25 -70.47
N GLU A 547 -22.36 -4.84 -70.48
CA GLU A 547 -23.21 -5.01 -69.31
C GLU A 547 -22.51 -5.90 -68.27
N GLY A 548 -21.89 -7.01 -68.68
CA GLY A 548 -21.11 -7.87 -67.80
C GLY A 548 -19.87 -7.18 -67.19
N ILE A 549 -19.23 -6.27 -67.93
CA ILE A 549 -18.13 -5.44 -67.38
C ILE A 549 -18.68 -4.44 -66.36
N LEU A 550 -19.78 -3.75 -66.67
CA LEU A 550 -20.40 -2.78 -65.76
C LEU A 550 -20.89 -3.44 -64.47
N GLN A 551 -21.52 -4.61 -64.54
CA GLN A 551 -21.95 -5.37 -63.36
C GLN A 551 -20.76 -5.77 -62.47
N ARG A 552 -19.62 -6.16 -63.06
CA ARG A 552 -18.40 -6.45 -62.30
C ARG A 552 -17.81 -5.21 -61.65
N LEU A 553 -17.78 -4.09 -62.36
CA LEU A 553 -17.32 -2.81 -61.82
C LEU A 553 -18.22 -2.33 -60.67
N GLN A 554 -19.54 -2.40 -60.85
CA GLN A 554 -20.51 -2.06 -59.82
C GLN A 554 -20.28 -2.89 -58.55
N ARG A 555 -20.18 -4.21 -58.69
CA ARG A 555 -19.90 -5.10 -57.55
C ARG A 555 -18.56 -4.77 -56.87
N SER A 556 -17.52 -4.49 -57.66
CA SER A 556 -16.21 -4.10 -57.11
C SER A 556 -16.28 -2.78 -56.33
N VAL A 557 -17.07 -1.81 -56.78
CA VAL A 557 -17.27 -0.54 -56.07
C VAL A 557 -18.06 -0.77 -54.78
N GLU A 558 -19.15 -1.53 -54.83
CA GLU A 558 -19.96 -1.87 -53.65
C GLU A 558 -19.14 -2.62 -52.59
N GLU A 559 -18.28 -3.55 -53.01
CA GLU A 559 -17.35 -4.26 -52.12
C GLU A 559 -16.33 -3.31 -51.48
N GLU A 560 -15.74 -2.38 -52.25
CA GLU A 560 -14.80 -1.40 -51.70
C GLU A 560 -15.50 -0.39 -50.77
N GLU A 561 -16.70 0.08 -51.12
CA GLU A 561 -17.51 0.93 -50.24
C GLU A 561 -17.82 0.23 -48.91
N SER A 562 -18.16 -1.05 -48.95
CA SER A 562 -18.38 -1.88 -47.75
C SER A 562 -17.11 -1.98 -46.89
N LYS A 563 -15.95 -2.24 -47.51
CA LYS A 563 -14.65 -2.27 -46.80
C LYS A 563 -14.31 -0.93 -46.15
N TRP A 564 -14.50 0.18 -46.87
CA TRP A 564 -14.24 1.51 -46.32
C TRP A 564 -15.21 1.88 -45.21
N LYS A 565 -16.48 1.49 -45.32
CA LYS A 565 -17.48 1.67 -44.26
C LYS A 565 -17.05 0.96 -42.97
N ILE A 566 -16.68 -0.32 -43.06
CA ILE A 566 -16.17 -1.08 -41.90
C ILE A 566 -14.94 -0.41 -41.29
N LYS A 567 -13.98 -0.01 -42.13
CA LYS A 567 -12.74 0.63 -41.66
C LYS A 567 -12.99 1.98 -40.96
N VAL A 568 -13.97 2.75 -41.42
CA VAL A 568 -14.40 3.99 -40.78
C VAL A 568 -15.08 3.70 -39.44
N GLU A 569 -15.96 2.69 -39.38
CA GLU A 569 -16.62 2.29 -38.13
C GLU A 569 -15.61 1.79 -37.07
N GLU A 570 -14.63 0.97 -37.47
CA GLU A 570 -13.53 0.52 -36.62
C GLU A 570 -12.70 1.70 -36.11
N SER A 571 -12.26 2.59 -37.00
CA SER A 571 -11.51 3.80 -36.62
C SER A 571 -12.31 4.69 -35.67
N GLN A 572 -13.63 4.79 -35.85
CA GLN A 572 -14.51 5.56 -34.98
C GLN A 572 -14.71 4.89 -33.61
N LYS A 573 -14.69 3.55 -33.55
CA LYS A 573 -14.71 2.77 -32.30
C LYS A 573 -13.41 2.96 -31.52
N GLU A 574 -12.26 2.87 -32.19
CA GLU A 574 -10.95 3.14 -31.60
C GLU A 574 -10.85 4.57 -31.07
N LEU A 575 -11.32 5.56 -31.84
CA LEU A 575 -11.37 6.95 -31.40
C LEU A 575 -12.23 7.13 -30.14
N LYS A 576 -13.38 6.46 -30.05
CA LYS A 576 -14.24 6.49 -28.86
C LYS A 576 -13.53 5.86 -27.66
N GLN A 577 -12.87 4.73 -27.85
CA GLN A 577 -12.10 4.06 -26.80
C GLN A 577 -10.93 4.92 -26.30
N MET A 578 -10.18 5.52 -27.23
CA MET A 578 -9.10 6.46 -26.89
C MET A 578 -9.65 7.67 -26.13
N LYS A 579 -10.78 8.25 -26.55
CA LYS A 579 -11.43 9.34 -25.81
C LYS A 579 -11.80 8.93 -24.39
N THR A 580 -12.36 7.73 -24.18
CA THR A 580 -12.68 7.26 -22.83
C THR A 580 -11.43 7.05 -21.97
N SER A 581 -10.34 6.56 -22.56
CA SER A 581 -9.05 6.41 -21.86
C SER A 581 -8.46 7.76 -21.49
N VAL A 582 -8.49 8.75 -22.40
CA VAL A 582 -8.04 10.12 -22.12
C VAL A 582 -8.87 10.74 -21.00
N THR A 583 -10.20 10.63 -21.04
CA THR A 583 -11.03 11.14 -19.94
C THR A 583 -10.69 10.47 -18.61
N SER A 584 -10.42 9.16 -18.58
CA SER A 584 -10.01 8.47 -17.35
C SER A 584 -8.68 9.02 -16.81
N LEU A 585 -7.69 9.20 -17.69
CA LEU A 585 -6.40 9.80 -17.33
C LEU A 585 -6.53 11.25 -16.85
N GLU A 586 -7.42 12.04 -17.46
CA GLU A 586 -7.70 13.41 -17.01
C GLU A 586 -8.27 13.44 -15.58
N HIS A 587 -9.19 12.52 -15.25
CA HIS A 587 -9.70 12.39 -13.88
C HIS A 587 -8.59 11.95 -12.91
N GLU A 588 -7.70 11.04 -13.31
CA GLU A 588 -6.57 10.62 -12.48
C GLU A 588 -5.58 11.76 -12.22
N VAL A 589 -5.24 12.53 -13.25
CA VAL A 589 -4.41 13.73 -13.12
C VAL A 589 -5.05 14.76 -12.19
N GLN A 590 -6.37 14.90 -12.24
CA GLN A 590 -7.09 15.81 -11.35
C GLN A 590 -7.06 15.32 -9.90
N ARG A 591 -7.26 14.02 -9.66
CA ARG A 591 -7.12 13.38 -8.34
C ARG A 591 -5.72 13.59 -7.76
N LEU A 592 -4.68 13.31 -8.55
CA LEU A 592 -3.28 13.51 -8.14
C LEU A 592 -2.97 14.98 -7.83
N LYS A 593 -3.56 15.94 -8.55
CA LYS A 593 -3.43 17.37 -8.23
C LYS A 593 -4.05 17.73 -6.88
N GLU A 594 -5.14 17.07 -6.49
CA GLU A 594 -5.78 17.28 -5.19
C GLU A 594 -4.94 16.67 -4.07
N GLU A 595 -4.42 15.45 -4.27
CA GLU A 595 -3.48 14.80 -3.34
C GLU A 595 -2.19 15.63 -3.16
N ILE A 596 -1.64 16.21 -4.24
CA ILE A 596 -0.47 17.11 -4.14
C ILE A 596 -0.78 18.33 -3.25
N LYS A 597 -1.98 18.93 -3.36
CA LYS A 597 -2.36 20.06 -2.50
C LYS A 597 -2.47 19.64 -1.03
N GLU A 598 -3.01 18.45 -0.77
CA GLU A 598 -3.07 17.90 0.59
C GLU A 598 -1.67 17.66 1.17
N VAL A 599 -0.77 17.09 0.37
CA VAL A 599 0.64 16.92 0.75
C VAL A 599 1.32 18.26 1.02
N GLU A 600 1.04 19.30 0.22
CA GLU A 600 1.55 20.66 0.47
C GLU A 600 1.02 21.25 1.78
N THR A 601 -0.24 20.99 2.14
CA THR A 601 -0.79 21.42 3.43
C THR A 601 -0.14 20.70 4.60
N LEU A 602 0.01 19.37 4.52
CA LEU A 602 0.69 18.57 5.54
C LEU A 602 2.16 18.97 5.69
N LYS A 603 2.83 19.33 4.60
CA LYS A 603 4.20 19.84 4.63
C LYS A 603 4.31 21.13 5.43
N LYS A 604 3.38 22.08 5.26
CA LYS A 604 3.34 23.33 6.04
C LYS A 604 3.08 23.07 7.52
N GLU A 605 2.18 22.16 7.84
CA GLU A 605 1.91 21.75 9.23
C GLU A 605 3.14 21.10 9.87
N ARG A 606 3.84 20.23 9.13
CA ARG A 606 5.11 19.62 9.58
C ARG A 606 6.17 20.67 9.87
N GLU A 607 6.37 21.63 8.96
CA GLU A 607 7.32 22.73 9.15
C GLU A 607 6.97 23.59 10.37
N HIS A 608 5.68 23.82 10.62
CA HIS A 608 5.23 24.52 11.82
C HIS A 608 5.54 23.74 13.10
N LEU A 609 5.23 22.44 13.15
CA LEU A 609 5.52 21.57 14.29
C LEU A 609 7.03 21.44 14.55
N GLU A 610 7.84 21.39 13.49
CA GLU A 610 9.30 21.35 13.57
C GLU A 610 9.86 22.64 14.20
N SER A 611 9.31 23.81 13.83
CA SER A 611 9.67 25.08 14.46
C SER A 611 9.27 25.17 15.93
N GLU A 612 8.09 24.65 16.30
CA GLU A 612 7.65 24.60 17.70
C GLU A 612 8.52 23.63 18.52
N LEU A 613 8.93 22.50 17.94
CA LEU A 613 9.85 21.56 18.58
C LEU A 613 11.22 22.20 18.82
N GLU A 614 11.77 22.91 17.83
CA GLU A 614 13.05 23.63 17.96
C GLU A 614 12.99 24.67 19.09
N LYS A 615 11.90 25.43 19.19
CA LYS A 615 11.69 26.37 20.31
C LYS A 615 11.66 25.65 21.66
N ALA A 616 10.91 24.56 21.77
CA ALA A 616 10.84 23.78 23.00
C ALA A 616 12.21 23.19 23.39
N GLU A 617 13.04 22.80 22.41
CA GLU A 617 14.39 22.31 22.65
C GLU A 617 15.34 23.41 23.12
N ILE A 618 15.24 24.62 22.56
CA ILE A 618 15.99 25.80 23.03
C ILE A 618 15.59 26.15 24.47
N GLU A 619 14.29 26.16 24.77
CA GLU A 619 13.79 26.41 26.14
C GLU A 619 14.30 25.33 27.10
N ARG A 620 14.23 24.05 26.72
CA ARG A 620 14.78 22.95 27.50
C ARG A 620 16.28 23.10 27.75
N SER A 621 17.06 23.48 26.73
CA SER A 621 18.49 23.75 26.88
C SER A 621 18.75 24.87 27.89
N THR A 622 17.92 25.91 27.87
CA THR A 622 17.99 27.02 28.82
C THR A 622 17.73 26.53 30.24
N TYR A 623 16.63 25.80 30.47
CA TYR A 623 16.32 25.23 31.78
C TYR A 623 17.41 24.27 32.29
N VAL A 624 18.04 23.48 31.41
CA VAL A 624 19.15 22.60 31.79
C VAL A 624 20.38 23.39 32.23
N SER A 625 20.67 24.53 31.58
CA SER A 625 21.75 25.43 32.01
C SER A 625 21.45 26.04 33.38
N GLU A 626 20.23 26.55 33.57
CA GLU A 626 19.80 27.11 34.86
C GLU A 626 19.87 26.08 36.00
N VAL A 627 19.41 24.85 35.75
CA VAL A 627 19.52 23.75 36.73
C VAL A 627 20.97 23.42 37.05
N ARG A 628 21.88 23.48 36.07
CA ARG A 628 23.32 23.29 36.30
C ARG A 628 23.88 24.39 37.19
N GLU A 629 23.58 25.65 36.90
CA GLU A 629 24.02 26.80 37.71
C GLU A 629 23.50 26.72 39.15
N LEU A 630 22.24 26.34 39.33
CA LEU A 630 21.65 26.12 40.66
C LEU A 630 22.34 24.98 41.40
N LYS A 631 22.70 23.90 40.70
CA LYS A 631 23.43 22.78 41.30
C LYS A 631 24.83 23.21 41.74
N ASP A 632 25.55 23.97 40.90
CA ASP A 632 26.88 24.49 41.23
C ASP A 632 26.81 25.41 42.47
N LEU A 633 25.83 26.32 42.52
CA LEU A 633 25.59 27.18 43.68
C LEU A 633 25.27 26.37 44.95
N LEU A 634 24.44 25.33 44.83
CA LEU A 634 24.12 24.45 45.95
C LEU A 634 25.37 23.72 46.47
N THR A 635 26.23 23.23 45.58
CA THR A 635 27.49 22.59 45.98
C THR A 635 28.46 23.57 46.66
N GLU A 636 28.52 24.82 46.20
CA GLU A 636 29.33 25.86 46.82
C GLU A 636 28.79 26.25 48.21
N LEU A 637 27.46 26.34 48.37
CA LEU A 637 26.82 26.58 49.67
C LEU A 637 27.05 25.41 50.63
N GLN A 638 26.94 24.17 50.14
CA GLN A 638 27.22 22.98 50.94
C GLN A 638 28.67 22.98 51.43
N LYS A 639 29.62 23.27 50.54
CA LYS A 639 31.04 23.39 50.90
C LYS A 639 31.28 24.46 51.96
N LYS A 640 30.70 25.66 51.79
CA LYS A 640 30.82 26.74 52.80
C LYS A 640 30.24 26.33 54.15
N LEU A 641 29.14 25.57 54.16
CA LEU A 641 28.55 25.04 55.37
C LEU A 641 29.48 24.02 56.05
N ASP A 642 30.05 23.10 55.28
CA ASP A 642 30.99 22.08 55.77
C ASP A 642 32.29 22.73 56.31
N ASP A 643 32.81 23.76 55.62
CA ASP A 643 33.96 24.56 56.06
C ASP A 643 33.64 25.31 57.36
N SER A 644 32.46 25.95 57.45
CA SER A 644 32.02 26.64 58.67
C SER A 644 31.79 25.67 59.83
N TYR A 645 31.28 24.46 59.56
CA TYR A 645 31.10 23.42 60.56
C TYR A 645 32.44 22.91 61.08
N SER A 646 33.38 22.65 60.18
CA SER A 646 34.75 22.23 60.51
C SER A 646 35.47 23.28 61.37
N GLU A 647 35.31 24.57 61.02
CA GLU A 647 35.85 25.68 61.80
C GLU A 647 35.21 25.78 63.19
N ALA A 648 33.90 25.58 63.31
CA ALA A 648 33.22 25.55 64.61
C ALA A 648 33.70 24.38 65.49
N VAL A 649 33.93 23.20 64.89
CA VAL A 649 34.51 22.05 65.59
C VAL A 649 35.93 22.37 66.08
N ARG A 650 36.78 22.94 65.21
CA ARG A 650 38.15 23.38 65.55
C ARG A 650 38.15 24.37 66.72
N GLN A 651 37.27 25.38 66.68
CA GLN A 651 37.12 26.34 67.78
C GLN A 651 36.67 25.68 69.08
N ASN A 652 35.78 24.67 69.01
CA ASN A 652 35.35 23.92 70.18
C ASN A 652 36.47 23.05 70.76
N GLU A 653 37.32 22.46 69.92
CA GLU A 653 38.54 21.74 70.35
C GLU A 653 39.53 22.68 71.04
N GLU A 654 39.78 23.87 70.47
CA GLU A 654 40.62 24.91 71.10
C GLU A 654 40.05 25.36 72.45
N LEU A 655 38.73 25.56 72.53
CA LEU A 655 38.06 25.92 73.77
C LEU A 655 38.21 24.82 74.84
N ASN A 656 38.07 23.56 74.45
CA ASN A 656 38.27 22.42 75.36
C ASN A 656 39.73 22.29 75.82
N LEU A 657 40.69 22.57 74.95
CA LEU A 657 42.11 22.61 75.31
C LEU A 657 42.38 23.73 76.33
N LEU A 658 41.88 24.94 76.07
CA LEU A 658 41.99 26.07 77.01
C LEU A 658 41.33 25.77 78.35
N LYS A 659 40.16 25.11 78.36
CA LYS A 659 39.47 24.70 79.58
C LYS A 659 40.29 23.68 80.38
N THR A 660 40.92 22.72 79.69
CA THR A 660 41.84 21.75 80.31
C THR A 660 43.05 22.46 80.92
N GLN A 661 43.72 23.33 80.16
CA GLN A 661 44.84 24.13 80.66
C GLN A 661 44.45 25.00 81.86
N LEU A 662 43.28 25.62 81.83
CA LEU A 662 42.76 26.40 82.96
C LEU A 662 42.55 25.52 84.20
N ASN A 663 41.95 24.34 84.04
CA ASN A 663 41.78 23.39 85.15
C ASN A 663 43.11 22.89 85.71
N GLU A 664 44.11 22.66 84.85
CA GLU A 664 45.47 22.32 85.29
C GLU A 664 46.12 23.46 86.07
N THR A 665 46.01 24.71 85.60
CA THR A 665 46.53 25.88 86.33
C THR A 665 45.82 26.10 87.66
N LEU A 666 44.50 25.91 87.70
CA LEU A 666 43.73 25.95 88.95
C LEU A 666 44.18 24.85 89.92
N SER A 667 44.44 23.65 89.41
CA SER A 667 44.94 22.54 90.22
C SER A 667 46.33 22.83 90.79
N LYS A 668 47.24 23.38 89.97
CA LYS A 668 48.57 23.83 90.41
C LYS A 668 48.47 24.94 91.47
N LEU A 669 47.68 25.98 91.20
CA LEU A 669 47.42 27.05 92.17
C LEU A 669 46.82 26.52 93.48
N LYS A 670 45.97 25.49 93.41
CA LYS A 670 45.40 24.86 94.60
C LYS A 670 46.45 24.10 95.41
N VAL A 671 47.37 23.40 94.74
CA VAL A 671 48.52 22.76 95.39
C VAL A 671 49.40 23.82 96.05
N ASP A 672 49.80 24.86 95.31
CA ASP A 672 50.60 25.97 95.83
C ASP A 672 49.91 26.64 97.03
N GLN A 673 48.58 26.81 96.97
CA GLN A 673 47.81 27.37 98.09
C GLN A 673 47.82 26.45 99.32
N ASN A 674 47.66 25.14 99.13
CA ASN A 674 47.73 24.17 100.22
C ASN A 674 49.14 24.13 100.84
N GLU A 675 50.19 24.22 100.02
CA GLU A 675 51.58 24.31 100.49
C GLU A 675 51.83 25.60 101.28
N ARG A 676 51.39 26.76 100.76
CA ARG A 676 51.44 28.03 101.49
C ARG A 676 50.72 27.94 102.83
N GLN A 677 49.55 27.29 102.89
CA GLN A 677 48.80 27.09 104.13
C GLN A 677 49.55 26.18 105.11
N LYS A 678 50.20 25.12 104.63
CA LYS A 678 51.05 24.25 105.45
C LYS A 678 52.25 25.02 106.02
N VAL A 679 52.96 25.78 105.18
CA VAL A 679 54.08 26.64 105.62
C VAL A 679 53.60 27.67 106.63
N ALA A 680 52.44 28.29 106.41
CA ALA A 680 51.83 29.20 107.38
C ALA A 680 51.47 28.52 108.71
N GLY A 681 51.03 27.25 108.69
CA GLY A 681 50.74 26.47 109.90
C GLY A 681 51.99 25.96 110.63
N ASP A 682 53.09 25.71 109.92
CA ASP A 682 54.38 25.31 110.52
C ASP A 682 55.19 26.51 111.02
N LEU A 683 54.91 27.72 110.52
CA LEU A 683 55.51 28.97 110.95
C LEU A 683 55.40 29.20 112.48
N PRO A 684 54.23 29.12 113.14
CA PRO A 684 54.15 29.28 114.59
C PRO A 684 54.89 28.18 115.35
N LYS A 685 54.92 26.93 114.85
CA LYS A 685 55.71 25.86 115.48
C LYS A 685 57.21 26.12 115.41
N ALA A 686 57.69 26.66 114.29
CA ALA A 686 59.06 27.09 114.13
C ALA A 686 59.38 28.29 115.03
N GLN A 687 58.44 29.24 115.20
CA GLN A 687 58.56 30.35 116.15
C GLN A 687 58.64 29.85 117.60
N GLU A 688 57.80 28.89 118.00
CA GLU A 688 57.82 28.27 119.32
C GLU A 688 59.12 27.48 119.56
N SER A 689 59.58 26.72 118.57
CA SER A 689 60.85 25.98 118.66
C SER A 689 62.04 26.93 118.78
N LEU A 690 62.02 28.05 118.05
CA LEU A 690 63.03 29.10 118.17
C LEU A 690 62.99 29.77 119.56
N ALA A 691 61.79 30.06 120.08
CA ALA A 691 61.61 30.60 121.44
C ALA A 691 62.04 29.60 122.53
N ALA A 692 61.87 28.30 122.29
CA ALA A 692 62.38 27.24 123.16
C ALA A 692 63.91 27.15 123.14
N LEU A 693 64.54 27.25 121.96
CA LEU A 693 65.99 27.38 121.80
C LEU A 693 66.53 28.64 122.49
N GLU A 694 65.87 29.80 122.33
CA GLU A 694 66.20 31.04 123.06
C GLU A 694 66.15 30.81 124.58
N ARG A 695 65.13 30.11 125.08
CA ARG A 695 64.99 29.80 126.52
C ARG A 695 66.09 28.85 127.02
N GLU A 696 66.46 27.84 126.25
CA GLU A 696 67.48 26.86 126.62
C GLU A 696 68.89 27.47 126.57
N ILE A 697 69.18 28.32 125.58
CA ILE A 697 70.39 29.17 125.55
C ILE A 697 70.42 30.10 126.77
N GLY A 698 69.26 30.64 127.17
CA GLY A 698 69.12 31.44 128.39
C GLY A 698 69.39 30.66 129.69
N LYS A 699 69.04 29.37 129.77
CA LYS A 699 69.35 28.52 130.93
C LYS A 699 70.83 28.16 131.03
N VAL A 700 71.52 27.98 129.90
CA VAL A 700 72.98 27.85 129.86
C VAL A 700 73.67 29.12 130.42
N PHE A 701 72.98 30.26 130.39
CA PHE A 701 73.39 31.52 131.03
C PHE A 701 73.06 31.60 132.53
N GLY A 702 72.11 30.79 133.03
CA GLY A 702 71.54 30.87 134.39
C GLY A 702 72.06 29.83 135.40
N ASP A 703 72.44 28.63 134.97
CA ASP A 703 72.98 27.57 135.85
C ASP A 703 74.51 27.70 136.03
N ALA A 704 74.93 28.85 136.57
CA ALA A 704 76.34 29.16 136.83
C ALA A 704 76.68 29.28 138.32
N ASN A 705 75.80 28.93 139.28
CA ASN A 705 76.20 28.88 140.69
C ASN A 705 75.29 28.04 141.60
N VAL A 706 75.95 27.31 142.51
CA VAL A 706 75.49 26.69 143.78
C VAL A 706 75.15 25.20 143.76
N ILE A 707 76.18 24.35 143.86
CA ILE A 707 76.39 23.47 145.03
C ILE A 707 77.87 23.55 145.44
N GLU A 708 78.14 24.29 146.52
CA GLU A 708 79.40 24.35 147.30
C GLU A 708 79.37 23.16 148.29
N ASN A 709 80.40 22.31 148.39
CA ASN A 709 81.63 22.47 149.17
C ASN A 709 82.46 21.17 148.98
N SER A 710 83.79 21.12 149.04
CA SER A 710 84.74 21.95 149.77
C SER A 710 86.14 21.84 149.15
N ASP A 711 86.76 23.00 148.92
CA ASP A 711 88.19 23.28 148.75
C ASP A 711 89.07 22.47 147.76
N VAL A 712 89.65 23.27 146.84
CA VAL A 712 90.80 23.06 145.94
C VAL A 712 90.55 22.25 144.65
N CYS A 713 90.41 22.94 143.49
CA CYS A 713 91.17 22.65 142.25
C CYS A 713 90.87 23.63 141.09
N THR A 714 91.80 23.73 140.14
CA THR A 714 91.87 24.64 138.99
C THR A 714 91.04 24.23 137.77
N GLU A 715 90.18 25.13 137.25
CA GLU A 715 89.62 25.11 135.88
C GLU A 715 89.36 26.55 135.39
N ALA A 716 90.17 27.06 134.44
CA ALA A 716 90.01 28.39 133.84
C ALA A 716 89.97 28.39 132.29
N GLU A 717 89.94 27.22 131.64
CA GLU A 717 89.92 27.08 130.17
C GLU A 717 88.62 26.49 129.59
N LEU A 718 87.66 26.09 130.44
CA LEU A 718 86.33 25.59 130.00
C LEU A 718 85.24 26.66 129.94
N THR A 719 85.44 27.82 130.57
CA THR A 719 84.44 28.90 130.63
C THR A 719 84.44 29.79 129.39
N ASP A 720 85.61 30.03 128.77
CA ASP A 720 85.74 30.99 127.66
C ASP A 720 85.28 30.41 126.30
N LYS A 721 85.55 29.11 126.03
CA LYS A 721 85.01 28.42 124.84
C LYS A 721 83.48 28.28 124.89
N ARG A 722 82.92 28.15 126.10
CA ARG A 722 81.47 27.98 126.30
C ARG A 722 80.72 29.29 126.05
N LEU A 723 81.30 30.43 126.44
CA LEU A 723 80.78 31.76 126.13
C LEU A 723 80.83 32.08 124.64
N ASN A 724 81.93 31.77 123.95
CA ASN A 724 82.06 32.07 122.52
C ASN A 724 81.10 31.23 121.64
N VAL A 725 80.87 29.95 122.00
CA VAL A 725 79.87 29.10 121.33
C VAL A 725 78.46 29.60 121.59
N ALA A 726 78.14 30.06 122.80
CA ALA A 726 76.83 30.62 123.13
C ALA A 726 76.54 31.94 122.41
N VAL A 727 77.54 32.81 122.23
CA VAL A 727 77.39 34.07 121.47
C VAL A 727 77.12 33.79 119.99
N ASN A 728 77.84 32.85 119.38
CA ASN A 728 77.60 32.44 117.98
C ASN A 728 76.21 31.82 117.81
N LEU A 729 75.78 30.95 118.74
CA LEU A 729 74.42 30.38 118.73
C LEU A 729 73.34 31.46 118.86
N ASN A 730 73.56 32.48 119.71
CA ASN A 730 72.61 33.58 119.86
C ASN A 730 72.54 34.46 118.59
N GLN A 731 73.67 34.63 117.89
CA GLN A 731 73.69 35.32 116.60
C GLN A 731 72.95 34.51 115.52
N ASP A 732 73.16 33.18 115.46
CA ASP A 732 72.44 32.29 114.53
C ASP A 732 70.93 32.28 114.80
N VAL A 733 70.52 32.28 116.07
CA VAL A 733 69.10 32.43 116.47
C VAL A 733 68.54 33.78 116.03
N GLY A 734 69.31 34.86 116.16
CA GLY A 734 68.95 36.19 115.63
C GLY A 734 68.79 36.22 114.11
N HIS A 735 69.63 35.48 113.37
CA HIS A 735 69.50 35.31 111.93
C HIS A 735 68.26 34.49 111.56
N LEU A 736 68.00 33.39 112.26
CA LEU A 736 66.79 32.58 112.09
C LEU A 736 65.52 33.39 112.34
N LYS A 737 65.51 34.27 113.34
CA LYS A 737 64.39 35.17 113.63
C LYS A 737 64.11 36.14 112.49
N LYS A 738 65.15 36.73 111.89
CA LYS A 738 65.01 37.59 110.71
C LYS A 738 64.45 36.82 109.51
N LEU A 739 64.93 35.61 109.27
CA LEU A 739 64.41 34.72 108.22
C LEU A 739 62.92 34.39 108.44
N LEU A 740 62.55 34.05 109.68
CA LEU A 740 61.17 33.76 110.07
C LEU A 740 60.23 34.96 109.88
N VAL A 741 60.68 36.16 110.25
CA VAL A 741 59.94 37.42 109.99
C VAL A 741 59.80 37.66 108.49
N SER A 742 60.86 37.42 107.70
CA SER A 742 60.80 37.57 106.24
C SER A 742 59.82 36.58 105.60
N ILE A 743 59.79 35.32 106.04
CA ILE A 743 58.80 34.32 105.58
C ILE A 743 57.38 34.75 105.96
N SER A 744 57.18 35.24 107.19
CA SER A 744 55.88 35.77 107.64
C SER A 744 55.41 36.96 106.79
N GLN A 745 56.34 37.85 106.41
CA GLN A 745 56.05 38.97 105.51
C GLN A 745 55.76 38.52 104.06
N MET A 746 56.42 37.48 103.57
CA MET A 746 56.12 36.92 102.24
C MET A 746 54.76 36.22 102.20
N LEU A 747 54.38 35.51 103.26
CA LEU A 747 53.08 34.85 103.37
C LEU A 747 51.91 35.85 103.52
N SER A 748 52.14 37.01 104.13
CA SER A 748 51.11 38.05 104.31
C SER A 748 50.93 38.97 103.09
N LYS A 749 51.89 38.96 102.15
CA LYS A 749 51.80 39.69 100.88
C LYS A 749 51.20 38.85 99.73
N GLY A 750 50.87 37.58 99.99
CA GLY A 750 50.50 36.59 98.98
C GLY A 750 49.04 36.23 98.94
#